data_AF-A0A1G7VWI7-F1
#
_entry.id   AF-A0A1G7VWI7-F1
#
_cell.length_a   1.000
_cell.length_b   1.000
_cell.length_c   1.000
_cell.angle_alpha   90.00
_cell.angle_beta   90.00
_cell.angle_gamma   90.00
#
_symmetry.space_group_name_H-M   'P 1'
#
loop_
_entity.id
_entity.type
_entity.pdbx_description
1 polymer ?
#
loop_
_entity_poly.entity_id
_entity_poly.type
_entity_poly.pdbx_seq_one_letter_code
_entity_poly.pdbx_strand_id
1 'polypeptide(L)'
;MRRLVLIICVLLGLSSCDFDSNGVQGKLIDFIPPKSVLILESENLSQSVKALTGSKLFQNNASLPLFKNLQNNFKFTSYFDLDTEAFLAVTPIGERELATSLIIEDKYLQLDSLQLKKQTKLDYAGKVISEFKLDKATFYSTLIDKVRISSESKLIIENVIRAYNNQFKFDEIFYNAHKAATGETSVFINLKEANYLYKNEFNSLKAKSLKGLGKWLSVDLEVSKGSYRWSGAILSGEESKKLDLFNGISPSTFRLHEVTPANASGFLSLSFSDFKKLQENRATQNYTASSSFKSMFQNTREVGAFEMENGALVYDMISSDVTKTLDSLSLITQKETSFRNQTIYSFAPENVFADFSPLLSNHKFSVFTVYDSHFLFAKNQEVLESVLININNRSVLSESSSFQDALEKMSTSAHMVWGGQLNAILEQLEKSAAEDFLDNLKNFKTEGYSSLMMQATQEDNFAFVHGILSKDQAETKSDEAIQVSRIKLENTITSDPYFFTNWRTRQKDIVVQDETNTLHLIAKDGKTIWTKAIDSRLVGDIHTFDIYRNTRLQMAFTTQNKLYVVDKNANNVDPFPLDFNDFISEGLAIFDYDNNGKYRFVVVQNDEVLMFNKEGKLVKGFDYKAQGDIKRTPKHIRIGRRDYILVENDRGLKILNRTGSERIKPKQKILTSGNEFGLHNSSFVGTNKDGDLLEISENGAVKTTELNLSDTHFITVSSKHIVTFSENKLSINGVSKTLDYGLYLPPQIHEQAKRTYFSIVDQQASKVYLFNEQAELVSGFPVFGNSQIDLDLKVPNEINFIVKGDDNAILIYNKKL
;
A
#
# COMPACT_ATOMS: atom_id res chain seq x y z
N MET A 1 -17.19 44.11 39.08
CA MET A 1 -16.54 43.03 38.30
C MET A 1 -16.36 43.37 36.81
N ARG A 2 -15.99 44.61 36.48
CA ARG A 2 -15.58 45.04 35.12
C ARG A 2 -14.34 45.95 35.13
N ARG A 3 -13.68 46.06 36.30
CA ARG A 3 -12.41 46.77 36.51
C ARG A 3 -11.31 45.90 37.15
N LEU A 4 -11.56 44.60 37.34
CA LEU A 4 -10.55 43.63 37.80
C LEU A 4 -9.95 42.81 36.63
N VAL A 5 -10.72 42.60 35.55
CA VAL A 5 -10.25 41.90 34.33
C VAL A 5 -9.35 42.81 33.47
N LEU A 6 -9.55 44.13 33.50
CA LEU A 6 -8.67 45.09 32.80
C LEU A 6 -7.31 45.29 33.50
N ILE A 7 -7.16 44.87 34.75
CA ILE A 7 -5.89 44.95 35.50
C ILE A 7 -5.08 43.65 35.33
N ILE A 8 -5.74 42.51 35.12
CA ILE A 8 -5.06 41.22 34.84
C ILE A 8 -4.55 41.17 33.38
N CYS A 9 -5.24 41.80 32.42
CA CYS A 9 -4.72 41.93 31.04
C CYS A 9 -3.61 42.98 30.90
N VAL A 10 -3.45 43.91 31.85
CA VAL A 10 -2.36 44.91 31.85
C VAL A 10 -1.16 44.46 32.69
N LEU A 11 -1.34 43.55 33.65
CA LEU A 11 -0.25 42.93 34.42
C LEU A 11 0.37 41.68 33.76
N LEU A 12 -0.28 41.10 32.75
CA LEU A 12 0.35 40.14 31.82
C LEU A 12 1.01 40.83 30.60
N GLY A 13 0.97 42.17 30.55
CA GLY A 13 1.55 43.00 29.48
C GLY A 13 2.89 43.68 29.82
N LEU A 14 3.55 43.32 30.92
CA LEU A 14 4.86 43.89 31.33
C LEU A 14 5.88 42.80 31.70
N SER A 15 5.91 41.74 30.90
CA SER A 15 7.15 41.03 30.60
C SER A 15 7.20 40.79 29.09
N SER A 16 7.20 41.88 28.32
CA SER A 16 7.93 41.83 27.06
C SER A 16 9.40 41.62 27.45
N CYS A 17 9.87 40.37 27.35
CA CYS A 17 11.21 40.22 26.82
C CYS A 17 11.11 40.75 25.38
N ASP A 18 11.27 42.06 25.22
CA ASP A 18 11.94 42.55 24.03
C ASP A 18 13.28 41.82 24.03
N PHE A 19 13.42 40.86 23.11
CA PHE A 19 14.75 40.59 22.61
C PHE A 19 15.16 41.89 21.95
N ASP A 20 15.86 42.72 22.72
CA ASP A 20 16.58 43.84 22.19
C ASP A 20 17.49 43.22 21.12
N SER A 21 17.18 43.43 19.84
CA SER A 21 18.04 43.01 18.75
C SER A 21 19.40 43.71 18.84
N ASN A 22 19.56 44.67 19.78
CA ASN A 22 20.81 45.31 20.17
C ASN A 22 21.36 44.86 21.55
N GLY A 23 20.82 43.80 22.17
CA GLY A 23 21.26 43.26 23.47
C GLY A 23 22.38 42.20 23.40
N VAL A 24 23.25 42.25 24.41
CA VAL A 24 24.46 41.45 24.72
C VAL A 24 24.51 40.02 24.15
N GLN A 25 25.53 39.71 23.32
CA GLN A 25 25.90 38.35 22.91
C GLN A 25 26.13 37.45 24.14
N GLY A 26 25.57 36.24 24.18
CA GLY A 26 25.90 35.27 25.23
C GLY A 26 24.89 34.16 25.55
N LYS A 27 23.79 34.00 24.79
CA LYS A 27 22.86 32.86 24.95
C LYS A 27 23.23 31.72 23.99
N LEU A 28 22.86 30.47 24.29
CA LEU A 28 23.20 29.31 23.45
C LEU A 28 22.76 29.51 21.98
N ILE A 29 21.58 30.08 21.76
CA ILE A 29 21.01 30.39 20.44
C ILE A 29 21.92 31.28 19.56
N ASP A 30 22.75 32.15 20.16
CA ASP A 30 23.64 33.05 19.42
C ASP A 30 24.83 32.33 18.77
N PHE A 31 25.10 31.08 19.17
CA PHE A 31 26.23 30.29 18.72
C PHE A 31 25.86 29.18 17.73
N ILE A 32 24.60 29.12 17.31
CA ILE A 32 24.15 28.20 16.26
C ILE A 32 24.88 28.55 14.95
N PRO A 33 25.40 27.56 14.19
CA PRO A 33 26.08 27.85 12.93
C PRO A 33 25.17 28.60 11.91
N PRO A 34 25.64 29.68 11.26
CA PRO A 34 24.84 30.58 10.39
C PRO A 34 24.05 29.96 9.24
N LYS A 35 24.38 28.73 8.85
CA LYS A 35 23.77 28.00 7.72
C LYS A 35 23.05 26.73 8.17
N SER A 36 22.73 26.62 9.45
CA SER A 36 22.00 25.47 9.96
C SER A 36 20.64 25.35 9.27
N VAL A 37 20.36 24.14 8.79
CA VAL A 37 19.13 23.81 8.05
C VAL A 37 18.12 23.14 8.96
N LEU A 38 18.60 22.38 9.94
CA LEU A 38 17.81 21.77 11.00
C LEU A 38 18.46 22.10 12.34
N ILE A 39 17.66 22.56 13.29
CA ILE A 39 18.07 22.84 14.66
C ILE A 39 17.10 22.11 15.57
N LEU A 40 17.60 21.34 16.52
CA LEU A 40 16.84 20.76 17.63
C LEU A 40 17.28 21.45 18.91
N GLU A 41 16.33 22.03 19.61
CA GLU A 41 16.49 22.57 20.94
C GLU A 41 15.80 21.64 21.93
N SER A 42 16.41 21.43 23.09
CA SER A 42 15.77 20.70 24.16
C SER A 42 16.23 21.20 25.52
N GLU A 43 15.30 21.34 26.45
CA GLU A 43 15.58 21.66 27.87
C GLU A 43 16.28 20.50 28.60
N ASN A 44 16.11 19.26 28.10
CA ASN A 44 16.79 18.06 28.58
C ASN A 44 17.04 17.10 27.40
N LEU A 45 18.16 17.32 26.71
CA LEU A 45 18.48 16.59 25.49
C LEU A 45 18.60 15.07 25.72
N SER A 46 19.12 14.65 26.88
CA SER A 46 19.21 13.24 27.29
C SER A 46 17.84 12.54 27.31
N GLN A 47 16.85 13.17 27.94
CA GLN A 47 15.47 12.68 28.00
C GLN A 47 14.83 12.63 26.60
N SER A 48 15.03 13.65 25.79
CA SER A 48 14.47 13.72 24.43
C SER A 48 15.06 12.67 23.49
N VAL A 49 16.38 12.48 23.52
CA VAL A 49 17.05 11.40 22.79
C VAL A 49 16.54 10.05 23.27
N LYS A 50 16.36 9.84 24.59
CA LYS A 50 15.81 8.60 25.14
C LYS A 50 14.37 8.35 24.68
N ALA A 51 13.52 9.38 24.64
CA ALA A 51 12.15 9.28 24.18
C ALA A 51 12.07 8.90 22.69
N LEU A 52 12.85 9.57 21.84
CA LEU A 52 12.89 9.30 20.40
C LEU A 52 13.45 7.91 20.08
N THR A 53 14.60 7.57 20.68
CA THR A 53 15.30 6.30 20.44
C THR A 53 14.63 5.11 21.11
N GLY A 54 13.88 5.31 22.19
CA GLY A 54 13.16 4.26 22.91
C GLY A 54 11.88 3.75 22.21
N SER A 55 11.46 4.39 21.13
CA SER A 55 10.28 3.99 20.35
C SER A 55 10.49 2.65 19.60
N LYS A 56 9.40 1.91 19.37
CA LYS A 56 9.46 0.69 18.53
C LYS A 56 9.93 1.01 17.10
N LEU A 57 9.48 2.13 16.54
CA LEU A 57 9.90 2.56 15.20
C LEU A 57 11.42 2.73 15.11
N PHE A 58 12.04 3.42 16.08
CA PHE A 58 13.48 3.62 16.07
C PHE A 58 14.22 2.31 16.32
N GLN A 59 13.81 1.53 17.33
CA GLN A 59 14.47 0.27 17.69
C GLN A 59 14.46 -0.75 16.55
N ASN A 60 13.35 -0.86 15.82
CA ASN A 60 13.23 -1.77 14.67
C ASN A 60 14.13 -1.37 13.49
N ASN A 61 14.51 -0.09 13.40
CA ASN A 61 15.24 0.49 12.28
C ASN A 61 16.67 0.93 12.63
N ALA A 62 17.10 0.83 13.89
CA ALA A 62 18.40 1.29 14.38
C ALA A 62 19.61 0.66 13.66
N SER A 63 19.42 -0.49 13.01
CA SER A 63 20.47 -1.20 12.27
C SER A 63 20.69 -0.69 10.84
N LEU A 64 19.76 0.11 10.31
CA LEU A 64 19.83 0.65 8.95
C LEU A 64 20.96 1.68 8.80
N PRO A 65 21.59 1.79 7.60
CA PRO A 65 22.67 2.74 7.34
C PRO A 65 22.37 4.18 7.77
N LEU A 66 21.17 4.69 7.48
CA LEU A 66 20.72 6.03 7.85
C LEU A 66 20.81 6.27 9.37
N PHE A 67 20.26 5.35 10.17
CA PHE A 67 20.24 5.45 11.63
C PHE A 67 21.65 5.28 12.23
N LYS A 68 22.47 4.39 11.66
CA LYS A 68 23.88 4.25 12.04
C LYS A 68 24.70 5.50 11.75
N ASN A 69 24.50 6.12 10.58
CA ASN A 69 25.17 7.37 10.22
C ASN A 69 24.77 8.50 11.17
N LEU A 70 23.48 8.64 11.47
CA LEU A 70 22.99 9.60 12.45
C LEU A 70 23.62 9.38 13.84
N GLN A 71 23.62 8.13 14.33
CA GLN A 71 24.26 7.79 15.60
C GLN A 71 25.77 8.09 15.58
N ASN A 72 26.46 7.81 14.47
CA ASN A 72 27.89 8.07 14.30
C ASN A 72 28.21 9.57 14.35
N ASN A 73 27.44 10.41 13.66
CA ASN A 73 27.66 11.85 13.62
C ASN A 73 27.55 12.47 15.02
N PHE A 74 26.63 11.98 15.85
CA PHE A 74 26.46 12.45 17.22
C PHE A 74 27.29 11.68 18.28
N LYS A 75 28.20 10.76 17.92
CA LYS A 75 28.98 10.00 18.92
C LYS A 75 29.76 10.88 19.89
N PHE A 76 30.22 12.04 19.44
CA PHE A 76 30.98 12.97 20.27
C PHE A 76 30.16 13.56 21.43
N THR A 77 28.83 13.57 21.35
CA THR A 77 27.97 14.06 22.43
C THR A 77 28.03 13.19 23.68
N SER A 78 28.54 11.94 23.57
CA SER A 78 28.78 11.05 24.72
C SER A 78 29.86 11.53 25.70
N TYR A 79 30.57 12.61 25.37
CA TYR A 79 31.52 13.31 26.24
C TYR A 79 30.91 14.52 26.96
N PHE A 80 29.58 14.66 26.92
CA PHE A 80 28.85 15.76 27.52
C PHE A 80 27.76 15.22 28.44
N ASP A 81 27.48 15.95 29.52
CA ASP A 81 26.27 15.77 30.30
C ASP A 81 25.12 16.47 29.56
N LEU A 82 24.14 15.69 29.13
CA LEU A 82 23.04 16.15 28.28
C LEU A 82 21.73 16.33 29.06
N ASP A 83 21.75 16.21 30.39
CA ASP A 83 20.60 16.48 31.27
C ASP A 83 20.40 18.00 31.47
N THR A 84 20.42 18.76 30.37
CA THR A 84 20.38 20.22 30.36
C THR A 84 19.93 20.79 29.02
N GLU A 85 19.74 22.10 28.98
CA GLU A 85 19.42 22.85 27.77
C GLU A 85 20.59 22.76 26.78
N ALA A 86 20.29 22.31 25.57
CA ALA A 86 21.28 22.20 24.50
C ALA A 86 20.64 22.34 23.12
N PHE A 87 21.43 22.82 22.16
CA PHE A 87 21.08 22.83 20.76
C PHE A 87 21.91 21.81 19.99
N LEU A 88 21.24 20.99 19.18
CA LEU A 88 21.84 20.23 18.10
C LEU A 88 21.53 20.92 16.78
N ALA A 89 22.54 21.12 15.93
CA ALA A 89 22.33 21.71 14.61
C ALA A 89 22.90 20.82 13.51
N VAL A 90 22.24 20.81 12.36
CA VAL A 90 22.69 20.17 11.12
C VAL A 90 22.96 21.26 10.10
N THR A 91 24.19 21.32 9.62
CA THR A 91 24.70 22.40 8.77
C THR A 91 25.37 21.83 7.52
N PRO A 92 25.01 22.27 6.31
CA PRO A 92 25.72 21.93 5.09
C PRO A 92 27.15 22.47 5.09
N ILE A 93 28.12 21.61 4.81
CA ILE A 93 29.55 21.96 4.67
C ILE A 93 30.07 21.86 3.23
N GLY A 94 29.21 21.42 2.32
CA GLY A 94 29.48 21.38 0.88
C GLY A 94 28.20 21.07 0.10
N GLU A 95 28.34 20.72 -1.18
CA GLU A 95 27.17 20.35 -1.98
C GLU A 95 26.52 19.04 -1.51
N ARG A 96 27.28 18.10 -0.94
CA ARG A 96 26.79 16.76 -0.58
C ARG A 96 26.89 16.39 0.89
N GLU A 97 27.56 17.21 1.70
CA GLU A 97 27.96 16.81 3.05
C GLU A 97 27.27 17.68 4.11
N LEU A 98 26.67 17.02 5.09
CA LEU A 98 26.06 17.62 6.27
C LEU A 98 26.96 17.32 7.48
N ALA A 99 27.20 18.33 8.30
CA ALA A 99 27.86 18.18 9.57
C ALA A 99 26.93 18.55 10.72
N THR A 100 27.17 17.97 11.88
CA THR A 100 26.40 18.18 13.10
C THR A 100 27.19 19.00 14.11
N SER A 101 26.49 19.69 15.01
CA SER A 101 27.13 20.39 16.11
C SER A 101 26.27 20.40 17.36
N LEU A 102 26.92 20.36 18.51
CA LEU A 102 26.35 20.57 19.84
C LEU A 102 26.76 21.96 20.34
N ILE A 103 25.76 22.72 20.81
CA ILE A 103 25.93 24.01 21.47
C ILE A 103 25.36 23.87 22.88
N ILE A 104 26.21 24.04 23.89
CA ILE A 104 25.91 23.74 25.29
C ILE A 104 26.80 24.60 26.21
N GLU A 105 26.40 24.83 27.46
CA GLU A 105 27.28 25.48 28.43
C GLU A 105 28.53 24.62 28.71
N ASP A 106 29.68 25.28 28.86
CA ASP A 106 31.00 24.65 29.03
C ASP A 106 31.08 23.66 30.20
N LYS A 107 30.37 23.96 31.29
CA LYS A 107 30.38 23.18 32.54
C LYS A 107 29.91 21.72 32.34
N TYR A 108 29.23 21.43 31.24
CA TYR A 108 28.71 20.10 30.92
C TYR A 108 29.67 19.24 30.09
N LEU A 109 30.87 19.73 29.74
CA LEU A 109 31.90 18.88 29.15
C LEU A 109 32.44 17.87 30.20
N GLN A 110 32.26 16.58 29.93
CA GLN A 110 32.66 15.47 30.79
C GLN A 110 33.91 14.77 30.22
N LEU A 111 35.07 15.41 30.40
CA LEU A 111 36.37 14.82 30.06
C LEU A 111 37.25 14.69 31.30
N ASP A 112 37.89 13.53 31.45
CA ASP A 112 38.88 13.32 32.50
C ASP A 112 40.20 14.07 32.20
N SER A 113 41.08 14.13 33.19
CA SER A 113 42.36 14.85 33.09
C SER A 113 43.30 14.28 32.02
N LEU A 114 43.18 13.00 31.67
CA LEU A 114 43.99 12.36 30.64
C LEU A 114 43.42 12.66 29.25
N GLN A 115 42.11 12.62 29.08
CA GLN A 115 41.41 12.96 27.85
C GLN A 115 41.61 14.43 27.47
N LEU A 116 41.56 15.35 28.44
CA LEU A 116 41.86 16.78 28.23
C LEU A 116 43.30 17.01 27.73
N LYS A 117 44.25 16.15 28.10
CA LYS A 117 45.65 16.24 27.63
C LYS A 117 45.83 15.73 26.19
N LYS A 118 44.90 14.93 25.67
CA LYS A 118 44.93 14.43 24.28
C LYS A 118 44.50 15.48 23.24
N GLN A 119 44.12 16.68 23.67
CA GLN A 119 43.69 17.74 22.75
C GLN A 119 44.87 18.32 21.96
N THR A 120 44.66 18.57 20.68
CA THR A 120 45.55 19.41 19.87
C THR A 120 44.91 20.78 19.72
N LYS A 121 45.63 21.85 20.08
CA LYS A 121 45.11 23.22 20.00
C LYS A 121 45.60 23.90 18.72
N LEU A 122 44.67 24.52 18.00
CA LEU A 122 44.94 25.42 16.89
C LEU A 122 44.41 26.81 17.22
N ASP A 123 45.18 27.84 16.89
CA ASP A 123 44.64 29.21 16.82
C ASP A 123 43.94 29.41 15.48
N TYR A 124 42.75 30.00 15.52
CA TYR A 124 41.99 30.37 14.35
C TYR A 124 41.20 31.66 14.62
N ALA A 125 41.50 32.73 13.87
CA ALA A 125 40.86 34.03 13.99
C ALA A 125 40.78 34.56 15.44
N GLY A 126 41.84 34.36 16.23
CA GLY A 126 41.94 34.84 17.61
C GLY A 126 41.15 34.00 18.63
N LYS A 127 40.66 32.81 18.24
CA LYS A 127 40.01 31.84 19.13
C LYS A 127 40.74 30.49 19.03
N VAL A 128 40.66 29.70 20.09
CA VAL A 128 41.30 28.38 20.15
C VAL A 128 40.32 27.30 19.73
N ILE A 129 40.68 26.55 18.69
CA ILE A 129 40.02 25.29 18.31
C ILE A 129 40.78 24.15 18.97
N SER A 130 40.08 23.32 19.72
CA SER A 130 40.61 22.10 20.34
C SER A 130 40.13 20.89 19.53
N GLU A 131 41.07 20.15 18.93
CA GLU A 131 40.81 18.86 18.30
C GLU A 131 40.99 17.74 19.34
N PHE A 132 39.94 16.95 19.54
CA PHE A 132 39.92 15.80 20.43
C PHE A 132 39.91 14.51 19.61
N LYS A 133 40.94 13.68 19.77
CA LYS A 133 41.00 12.31 19.23
C LYS A 133 40.85 11.32 20.38
N LEU A 134 39.62 10.98 20.72
CA LEU A 134 39.28 10.12 21.84
C LEU A 134 38.73 8.77 21.36
N ASP A 135 38.68 7.79 22.27
CA ASP A 135 38.40 6.39 21.93
C ASP A 135 37.01 6.19 21.28
N LYS A 136 36.02 7.04 21.61
CA LYS A 136 34.64 6.96 21.06
C LYS A 136 34.41 7.84 19.83
N ALA A 137 35.11 8.97 19.71
CA ALA A 137 34.90 9.94 18.63
C ALA A 137 36.10 10.87 18.43
N THR A 138 36.25 11.37 17.20
CA THR A 138 37.07 12.55 16.90
C THR A 138 36.15 13.74 16.68
N PHE A 139 36.43 14.86 17.35
CA PHE A 139 35.64 16.08 17.23
C PHE A 139 36.47 17.33 17.50
N TYR A 140 35.97 18.47 17.07
CA TYR A 140 36.55 19.80 17.23
C TYR A 140 35.66 20.61 18.16
N SER A 141 36.25 21.45 19.00
CA SER A 141 35.52 22.25 19.97
C SER A 141 36.13 23.64 20.12
N THR A 142 35.30 24.66 20.34
CA THR A 142 35.71 26.01 20.74
C THR A 142 34.89 26.46 21.94
N LEU A 143 35.45 27.37 22.74
CA LEU A 143 34.80 27.97 23.91
C LEU A 143 34.71 29.49 23.70
N ILE A 144 33.50 30.02 23.70
CA ILE A 144 33.22 31.45 23.56
C ILE A 144 32.18 31.84 24.60
N ASP A 145 32.47 32.83 25.45
CA ASP A 145 31.55 33.38 26.46
C ASP A 145 30.80 32.32 27.30
N LYS A 146 31.53 31.28 27.75
CA LYS A 146 31.03 30.10 28.51
C LYS A 146 30.18 29.11 27.72
N VAL A 147 29.95 29.36 26.45
CA VAL A 147 29.30 28.42 25.53
C VAL A 147 30.35 27.60 24.81
N ARG A 148 30.20 26.29 24.89
CA ARG A 148 31.02 25.33 24.17
C ARG A 148 30.28 24.88 22.92
N ILE A 149 30.96 25.02 21.79
CA ILE A 149 30.48 24.55 20.49
C ILE A 149 31.37 23.42 20.05
N SER A 150 30.79 22.25 19.75
CA SER A 150 31.51 21.05 19.37
C SER A 150 30.90 20.40 18.14
N SER A 151 31.73 19.88 17.24
CA SER A 151 31.30 19.27 15.97
C SER A 151 32.32 18.23 15.52
N GLU A 152 31.89 17.22 14.78
CA GLU A 152 32.79 16.31 14.05
C GLU A 152 33.54 17.02 12.90
N SER A 153 33.12 18.23 12.51
CA SER A 153 33.73 19.02 11.44
C SER A 153 34.43 20.27 11.95
N LYS A 154 35.73 20.37 11.66
CA LYS A 154 36.52 21.58 11.93
C LYS A 154 35.94 22.81 11.22
N LEU A 155 35.40 22.64 10.02
CA LEU A 155 34.86 23.74 9.22
C LEU A 155 33.65 24.40 9.90
N ILE A 156 32.83 23.63 10.61
CA ILE A 156 31.72 24.18 11.40
C ILE A 156 32.25 25.07 12.52
N ILE A 157 33.26 24.62 13.25
CA ILE A 157 33.88 25.42 14.32
C ILE A 157 34.49 26.71 13.77
N GLU A 158 35.21 26.63 12.65
CA GLU A 158 35.76 27.80 11.96
C GLU A 158 34.65 28.77 11.50
N ASN A 159 33.52 28.25 11.02
CA ASN A 159 32.35 29.05 10.64
C ASN A 159 31.73 29.77 11.84
N VAL A 160 31.55 29.11 12.97
CA VAL A 160 31.00 29.72 14.19
C VAL A 160 31.92 30.81 14.71
N ILE A 161 33.24 30.60 14.72
CA ILE A 161 34.20 31.64 15.12
C ILE A 161 34.13 32.86 14.19
N ARG A 162 34.10 32.64 12.86
CA ARG A 162 33.94 33.74 11.89
C ARG A 162 32.63 34.49 12.11
N ALA A 163 31.54 33.76 12.33
CA ALA A 163 30.21 34.32 12.57
C ALA A 163 30.20 35.21 13.82
N TYR A 164 30.72 34.69 14.93
CA TYR A 164 30.83 35.42 16.19
C TYR A 164 31.68 36.69 16.06
N ASN A 165 32.88 36.59 15.47
CA ASN A 165 33.77 37.74 15.26
C ASN A 165 33.14 38.82 14.36
N ASN A 166 32.31 38.41 13.41
CA ASN A 166 31.56 39.31 12.53
C ASN A 166 30.19 39.72 13.09
N GLN A 167 29.89 39.35 14.35
CA GLN A 167 28.61 39.63 15.00
C GLN A 167 27.39 39.18 14.17
N PHE A 168 27.51 38.02 13.51
CA PHE A 168 26.41 37.42 12.77
C PHE A 168 25.22 37.19 13.70
N LYS A 169 24.03 37.51 13.17
CA LYS A 169 22.75 37.17 13.78
C LYS A 169 21.93 36.44 12.74
N PHE A 170 21.14 35.48 13.20
CA PHE A 170 20.09 34.93 12.35
C PHE A 170 19.11 36.04 11.96
N ASP A 171 18.35 35.78 10.91
CA ASP A 171 17.29 36.69 10.55
C ASP A 171 16.18 36.70 11.61
N GLU A 172 15.47 37.83 11.74
CA GLU A 172 14.44 38.05 12.77
C GLU A 172 13.35 36.96 12.78
N ILE A 173 13.04 36.37 11.62
CA ILE A 173 12.01 35.33 11.49
C ILE A 173 12.44 34.05 12.22
N PHE A 174 13.74 33.73 12.27
CA PHE A 174 14.22 32.61 13.09
C PHE A 174 13.98 32.86 14.58
N TYR A 175 14.28 34.06 15.09
CA TYR A 175 14.05 34.39 16.50
C TYR A 175 12.55 34.38 16.85
N ASN A 176 11.69 34.81 15.92
CA ASN A 176 10.24 34.68 16.07
C ASN A 176 9.80 33.21 16.06
N ALA A 177 10.41 32.37 15.23
CA ALA A 177 10.15 30.94 15.15
C ALA A 177 10.54 30.24 16.46
N HIS A 178 11.71 30.59 17.01
CA HIS A 178 12.19 30.17 18.33
C HIS A 178 11.23 30.58 19.44
N LYS A 179 10.80 31.85 19.46
CA LYS A 179 9.83 32.35 20.45
C LYS A 179 8.46 31.67 20.37
N ALA A 180 8.08 31.19 19.18
CA ALA A 180 6.82 30.46 18.99
C ALA A 180 6.86 29.01 19.51
N ALA A 181 8.06 28.44 19.70
CA ALA A 181 8.22 27.13 20.30
C ALA A 181 8.05 27.20 21.83
N THR A 182 7.37 26.21 22.39
CA THR A 182 7.05 26.17 23.83
C THR A 182 7.23 24.79 24.46
N GLY A 183 7.62 23.79 23.67
CA GLY A 183 7.78 22.43 24.13
C GLY A 183 9.15 22.18 24.77
N GLU A 184 9.25 21.08 25.53
CA GLU A 184 10.52 20.61 26.09
C GLU A 184 11.55 20.22 25.01
N THR A 185 11.06 19.95 23.79
CA THR A 185 11.86 19.64 22.61
C THR A 185 11.24 20.25 21.38
N SER A 186 11.99 21.10 20.71
CA SER A 186 11.52 21.86 19.57
C SER A 186 12.48 21.70 18.40
N VAL A 187 11.94 21.63 17.19
CA VAL A 187 12.70 21.50 15.95
C VAL A 187 12.40 22.68 15.05
N PHE A 188 13.46 23.29 14.56
CA PHE A 188 13.42 24.39 13.61
C PHE A 188 14.03 23.95 12.29
N ILE A 189 13.29 24.11 11.20
CA ILE A 189 13.74 23.76 9.85
C ILE A 189 13.71 25.00 8.97
N ASN A 190 14.85 25.33 8.38
CA ASN A 190 14.94 26.36 7.36
C ASN A 190 14.36 25.81 6.06
N LEU A 191 13.12 26.19 5.73
CA LEU A 191 12.39 25.68 4.58
C LEU A 191 13.01 26.09 3.23
N LYS A 192 13.81 27.18 3.21
CA LYS A 192 14.55 27.61 2.02
C LYS A 192 15.70 26.67 1.68
N GLU A 193 16.33 26.10 2.71
CA GLU A 193 17.51 25.24 2.61
C GLU A 193 17.19 23.76 2.91
N ALA A 194 15.93 23.42 3.19
CA ALA A 194 15.51 22.06 3.56
C ALA A 194 15.86 21.01 2.50
N ASN A 195 16.08 21.41 1.24
CA ASN A 195 16.55 20.52 0.18
C ASN A 195 17.90 19.86 0.51
N TYR A 196 18.76 20.48 1.30
CA TYR A 196 20.01 19.85 1.74
C TYR A 196 19.79 18.58 2.57
N LEU A 197 18.62 18.40 3.20
CA LEU A 197 18.30 17.23 4.02
C LEU A 197 17.95 15.98 3.23
N TYR A 198 17.62 16.10 1.94
CA TYR A 198 17.11 14.97 1.13
C TYR A 198 17.61 14.94 -0.32
N LYS A 199 18.30 15.97 -0.82
CA LYS A 199 18.68 16.06 -2.24
C LYS A 199 19.69 15.01 -2.71
N ASN A 200 20.41 14.36 -1.78
CA ASN A 200 21.38 13.31 -2.14
C ASN A 200 20.74 11.92 -2.03
N GLU A 201 19.69 11.80 -1.22
CA GLU A 201 18.96 10.59 -0.91
C GLU A 201 17.96 10.23 -2.02
N PHE A 202 17.58 11.21 -2.85
CA PHE A 202 16.58 11.04 -3.92
C PHE A 202 17.01 11.68 -5.25
N ASN A 203 16.88 10.91 -6.34
CA ASN A 203 17.25 11.33 -7.70
C ASN A 203 16.25 12.29 -8.34
N SER A 204 14.96 12.13 -8.04
CA SER A 204 13.86 12.79 -8.75
C SER A 204 12.80 13.40 -7.83
N LEU A 205 13.03 13.40 -6.52
CA LEU A 205 12.10 13.96 -5.53
C LEU A 205 12.02 15.49 -5.71
N LYS A 206 11.04 15.91 -6.51
CA LYS A 206 10.65 17.31 -6.63
C LYS A 206 9.78 17.65 -5.44
N ALA A 207 10.37 17.87 -4.27
CA ALA A 207 9.72 18.44 -3.09
C ALA A 207 9.33 19.93 -3.29
N LYS A 208 8.78 20.24 -4.47
CA LYS A 208 8.17 21.51 -4.82
C LYS A 208 7.05 21.88 -3.86
N SER A 209 6.46 20.91 -3.17
CA SER A 209 5.42 21.09 -2.15
C SER A 209 5.92 21.93 -0.97
N LEU A 210 7.12 21.65 -0.43
CA LEU A 210 7.71 22.40 0.70
C LEU A 210 8.24 23.78 0.31
N LYS A 211 8.67 23.94 -0.94
CA LYS A 211 9.22 25.21 -1.43
C LYS A 211 8.13 26.29 -1.44
N GLY A 212 8.40 27.39 -0.75
CA GLY A 212 7.54 28.57 -0.72
C GLY A 212 6.39 28.51 0.29
N LEU A 213 6.37 27.51 1.18
CA LEU A 213 5.42 27.45 2.30
C LEU A 213 5.72 28.50 3.38
N GLY A 214 6.98 28.84 3.58
CA GLY A 214 7.45 29.83 4.53
C GLY A 214 8.97 29.84 4.59
N LYS A 215 9.55 30.51 5.59
CA LYS A 215 11.00 30.59 5.78
C LYS A 215 11.49 29.61 6.85
N TRP A 216 10.81 29.58 8.00
CA TRP A 216 11.13 28.71 9.11
C TRP A 216 9.90 27.92 9.53
N LEU A 217 10.07 26.61 9.68
CA LEU A 217 9.13 25.73 10.36
C LEU A 217 9.61 25.56 11.80
N SER A 218 8.78 25.88 12.77
CA SER A 218 9.01 25.69 14.20
C SER A 218 7.99 24.69 14.72
N VAL A 219 8.43 23.57 15.28
CA VAL A 219 7.53 22.53 15.80
C VAL A 219 8.02 21.97 17.13
N ASP A 220 7.11 21.84 18.07
CA ASP A 220 7.30 21.11 19.31
C ASP A 220 7.03 19.62 19.06
N LEU A 221 7.95 18.75 19.48
CA LEU A 221 7.86 17.30 19.32
C LEU A 221 7.29 16.64 20.57
N GLU A 222 6.26 15.81 20.41
CA GLU A 222 5.68 15.02 21.49
C GLU A 222 5.64 13.54 21.08
N VAL A 223 6.18 12.67 21.94
CA VAL A 223 6.00 11.22 21.83
C VAL A 223 5.03 10.77 22.92
N SER A 224 3.77 10.55 22.55
CA SER A 224 2.70 10.23 23.50
C SER A 224 1.97 8.96 23.08
N LYS A 225 1.81 8.02 24.03
CA LYS A 225 1.20 6.70 23.80
C LYS A 225 1.79 5.93 22.60
N GLY A 226 3.03 6.25 22.23
CA GLY A 226 3.76 5.67 21.11
C GLY A 226 3.46 6.28 19.73
N SER A 227 2.56 7.26 19.59
CA SER A 227 2.45 8.07 18.37
C SER A 227 3.46 9.22 18.42
N TYR A 228 3.96 9.64 17.27
CA TYR A 228 4.73 10.88 17.17
C TYR A 228 3.78 11.99 16.76
N ARG A 229 3.79 13.09 17.48
CA ARG A 229 3.02 14.28 17.17
C ARG A 229 3.95 15.47 17.13
N TRP A 230 3.62 16.41 16.27
CA TRP A 230 4.29 17.69 16.26
C TRP A 230 3.27 18.79 16.05
N SER A 231 3.48 19.92 16.71
CA SER A 231 2.62 21.10 16.62
C SER A 231 3.47 22.36 16.69
N GLY A 232 3.10 23.39 15.93
CA GLY A 232 3.83 24.65 15.97
C GLY A 232 3.39 25.58 14.85
N ALA A 233 4.34 26.31 14.26
CA ALA A 233 4.06 27.31 13.23
C ALA A 233 5.06 27.30 12.08
N ILE A 234 4.58 27.61 10.88
CA ILE A 234 5.38 28.08 9.77
C ILE A 234 5.37 29.60 9.82
N LEU A 235 6.56 30.18 9.92
CA LEU A 235 6.74 31.62 9.90
C LEU A 235 7.28 32.06 8.54
N SER A 236 6.65 33.11 8.06
CA SER A 236 6.86 33.68 6.75
C SER A 236 7.55 35.03 6.87
N GLY A 237 8.37 35.35 5.87
CA GLY A 237 8.80 36.72 5.61
C GLY A 237 8.09 37.26 4.37
N GLU A 238 8.53 38.41 3.87
CA GLU A 238 8.02 38.97 2.59
C GLU A 238 8.18 38.01 1.40
N GLU A 239 9.04 36.99 1.51
CA GLU A 239 9.28 35.99 0.47
C GLU A 239 8.30 34.79 0.48
N SER A 240 7.44 34.63 1.50
CA SER A 240 6.43 33.56 1.50
C SER A 240 5.33 33.86 0.49
N LYS A 241 4.87 32.83 -0.21
CA LYS A 241 3.92 33.01 -1.31
C LYS A 241 2.83 31.96 -1.43
N LYS A 242 2.94 30.81 -0.77
CA LYS A 242 1.93 29.76 -0.92
C LYS A 242 0.84 29.86 0.13
N LEU A 243 1.20 29.78 1.41
CA LEU A 243 0.20 29.79 2.49
C LEU A 243 -0.51 31.14 2.60
N ASP A 244 0.20 32.24 2.32
CA ASP A 244 -0.33 33.61 2.25
C ASP A 244 -1.49 33.77 1.25
N LEU A 245 -1.66 32.84 0.30
CA LEU A 245 -2.82 32.84 -0.61
C LEU A 245 -4.15 32.63 0.14
N PHE A 246 -4.08 32.05 1.34
CA PHE A 246 -5.23 31.84 2.22
C PHE A 246 -5.51 33.01 3.18
N ASN A 247 -4.76 34.12 3.10
CA ASN A 247 -4.97 35.26 3.99
C ASN A 247 -6.38 35.85 3.86
N GLY A 248 -7.07 35.96 5.00
CA GLY A 248 -8.45 36.42 5.08
C GLY A 248 -9.49 35.42 4.56
N ILE A 249 -9.12 34.15 4.41
CA ILE A 249 -9.99 33.06 3.98
C ILE A 249 -10.07 32.04 5.11
N SER A 250 -11.26 31.59 5.47
CA SER A 250 -11.40 30.51 6.45
C SER A 250 -11.30 29.14 5.76
N PRO A 251 -10.72 28.12 6.41
CA PRO A 251 -10.73 26.76 5.87
C PRO A 251 -12.12 26.12 6.01
N SER A 252 -12.39 25.09 5.22
CA SER A 252 -13.58 24.22 5.38
C SER A 252 -13.17 22.81 5.84
N THR A 253 -14.16 21.98 6.14
CA THR A 253 -13.91 20.55 6.36
C THR A 253 -13.30 19.93 5.11
N PHE A 254 -12.24 19.14 5.26
CA PHE A 254 -11.61 18.41 4.15
C PHE A 254 -12.18 16.99 4.05
N ARG A 255 -12.41 16.51 2.82
CA ARG A 255 -13.06 15.24 2.52
C ARG A 255 -12.39 14.46 1.39
N LEU A 256 -11.26 14.92 0.83
CA LEU A 256 -10.54 14.18 -0.23
C LEU A 256 -10.20 12.72 0.14
N HIS A 257 -9.99 12.45 1.43
CA HIS A 257 -9.70 11.12 1.96
C HIS A 257 -10.88 10.13 1.80
N GLU A 258 -12.10 10.61 1.56
CA GLU A 258 -13.30 9.80 1.32
C GLU A 258 -13.28 9.07 -0.03
N VAL A 259 -12.55 9.60 -1.01
CA VAL A 259 -12.42 9.04 -2.36
C VAL A 259 -11.00 8.61 -2.71
N THR A 260 -10.02 8.89 -1.83
CA THR A 260 -8.62 8.51 -2.04
C THR A 260 -8.44 7.02 -1.77
N PRO A 261 -7.99 6.21 -2.73
CA PRO A 261 -7.77 4.78 -2.52
C PRO A 261 -6.80 4.46 -1.38
N ALA A 262 -7.01 3.35 -0.69
CA ALA A 262 -6.19 2.94 0.46
C ALA A 262 -4.72 2.59 0.07
N ASN A 263 -4.48 2.24 -1.19
CA ASN A 263 -3.15 2.00 -1.78
C ASN A 263 -2.57 3.24 -2.51
N ALA A 264 -3.24 4.39 -2.46
CA ALA A 264 -2.67 5.64 -3.00
C ALA A 264 -1.46 6.08 -2.15
N SER A 265 -0.49 6.75 -2.77
CA SER A 265 0.69 7.27 -2.05
C SER A 265 0.35 8.39 -1.06
N GLY A 266 -0.87 8.90 -1.10
CA GLY A 266 -1.39 9.96 -0.25
C GLY A 266 -2.16 11.01 -1.05
N PHE A 267 -2.73 11.97 -0.34
CA PHE A 267 -3.47 13.09 -0.91
C PHE A 267 -2.94 14.43 -0.42
N LEU A 268 -3.20 15.46 -1.21
CA LEU A 268 -3.11 16.88 -0.85
C LEU A 268 -4.50 17.48 -1.01
N SER A 269 -5.06 18.00 0.08
CA SER A 269 -6.31 18.76 0.10
C SER A 269 -6.03 20.24 0.38
N LEU A 270 -6.76 21.11 -0.32
CA LEU A 270 -6.76 22.55 -0.16
C LEU A 270 -8.20 23.01 0.08
N SER A 271 -8.49 23.50 1.28
CA SER A 271 -9.83 23.95 1.66
C SER A 271 -9.91 25.46 1.79
N PHE A 272 -11.05 26.04 1.41
CA PHE A 272 -11.26 27.48 1.40
C PHE A 272 -12.75 27.84 1.43
N SER A 273 -13.08 28.94 2.11
CA SER A 273 -14.44 29.48 2.16
C SER A 273 -14.76 30.44 1.00
N ASP A 274 -13.75 31.08 0.43
CA ASP A 274 -13.91 32.16 -0.56
C ASP A 274 -12.91 32.02 -1.72
N PHE A 275 -13.37 31.47 -2.84
CA PHE A 275 -12.58 31.35 -4.06
C PHE A 275 -12.21 32.70 -4.68
N LYS A 276 -13.09 33.70 -4.59
CA LYS A 276 -12.83 35.02 -5.16
C LYS A 276 -11.66 35.68 -4.42
N LYS A 277 -11.67 35.64 -3.09
CA LYS A 277 -10.58 36.15 -2.26
C LYS A 277 -9.26 35.42 -2.53
N LEU A 278 -9.31 34.09 -2.73
CA LEU A 278 -8.15 33.30 -3.13
C LEU A 278 -7.55 33.83 -4.45
N GLN A 279 -8.39 34.14 -5.43
CA GLN A 279 -7.93 34.70 -6.71
C GLN A 279 -7.38 36.13 -6.59
N GLU A 280 -7.95 36.96 -5.71
CA GLU A 280 -7.40 38.29 -5.39
C GLU A 280 -5.99 38.15 -4.79
N ASN A 281 -5.81 37.26 -3.82
CA ASN A 281 -4.50 36.98 -3.21
C ASN A 281 -3.49 36.41 -4.22
N ARG A 282 -3.95 35.62 -5.21
CA ARG A 282 -3.09 35.17 -6.31
C ARG A 282 -2.64 36.33 -7.20
N ALA A 283 -3.55 37.25 -7.51
CA ALA A 283 -3.26 38.41 -8.36
C ALA A 283 -2.27 39.38 -7.69
N THR A 284 -2.39 39.63 -6.38
CA THR A 284 -1.43 40.48 -5.63
C THR A 284 -0.02 39.91 -5.65
N GLN A 285 0.12 38.59 -5.79
CA GLN A 285 1.40 37.90 -5.90
C GLN A 285 1.86 37.63 -7.34
N ASN A 286 1.20 38.24 -8.33
CA ASN A 286 1.49 38.11 -9.78
C ASN A 286 1.36 36.68 -10.35
N TYR A 287 0.49 35.85 -9.78
CA TYR A 287 0.15 34.57 -10.40
C TYR A 287 -0.91 34.77 -11.49
N THR A 288 -0.56 34.44 -12.73
CA THR A 288 -1.39 34.71 -13.93
C THR A 288 -2.05 33.47 -14.53
N ALA A 289 -1.70 32.27 -14.07
CA ALA A 289 -2.30 31.04 -14.57
C ALA A 289 -3.81 31.01 -14.29
N SER A 290 -4.59 30.74 -15.33
CA SER A 290 -6.05 30.70 -15.31
C SER A 290 -6.56 29.62 -16.26
N SER A 291 -7.74 29.09 -15.97
CA SER A 291 -8.43 28.06 -16.73
C SER A 291 -9.75 28.59 -17.30
N SER A 292 -10.22 28.01 -18.41
CA SER A 292 -11.59 28.22 -18.90
C SER A 292 -12.66 27.70 -17.92
N PHE A 293 -12.25 26.83 -16.99
CA PHE A 293 -13.12 26.21 -15.99
C PHE A 293 -13.30 27.08 -14.74
N LYS A 294 -12.67 28.26 -14.66
CA LYS A 294 -12.61 29.10 -13.46
C LYS A 294 -13.97 29.35 -12.79
N SER A 295 -15.04 29.50 -13.57
CA SER A 295 -16.38 29.81 -13.07
C SER A 295 -16.97 28.70 -12.19
N MET A 296 -16.62 27.43 -12.42
CA MET A 296 -17.17 26.32 -11.65
C MET A 296 -16.70 26.33 -10.19
N PHE A 297 -15.49 26.86 -9.94
CA PHE A 297 -14.89 26.90 -8.61
C PHE A 297 -15.56 27.88 -7.63
N GLN A 298 -16.51 28.70 -8.09
CA GLN A 298 -17.30 29.58 -7.20
C GLN A 298 -18.15 28.78 -6.20
N ASN A 299 -18.60 27.58 -6.60
CA ASN A 299 -19.35 26.66 -5.75
C ASN A 299 -18.46 25.57 -5.14
N THR A 300 -17.14 25.75 -5.17
CA THR A 300 -16.18 24.77 -4.62
C THR A 300 -15.72 25.23 -3.24
N ARG A 301 -15.51 24.27 -2.34
CA ARG A 301 -14.95 24.51 -0.99
C ARG A 301 -13.64 23.80 -0.75
N GLU A 302 -13.36 22.77 -1.53
CA GLU A 302 -12.14 22.01 -1.46
C GLU A 302 -11.70 21.62 -2.87
N VAL A 303 -10.40 21.71 -3.12
CA VAL A 303 -9.75 21.06 -4.26
C VAL A 303 -8.55 20.28 -3.78
N GLY A 304 -8.15 19.27 -4.51
CA GLY A 304 -6.99 18.49 -4.13
C GLY A 304 -6.53 17.55 -5.21
N ALA A 305 -5.53 16.76 -4.87
CA ALA A 305 -5.05 15.68 -5.70
C ALA A 305 -4.58 14.51 -4.86
N PHE A 306 -4.69 13.31 -5.41
CA PHE A 306 -4.02 12.12 -4.92
C PHE A 306 -3.36 11.38 -6.08
N GLU A 307 -2.32 10.60 -5.76
CA GLU A 307 -1.57 9.80 -6.72
C GLU A 307 -1.86 8.32 -6.48
N MET A 308 -2.36 7.64 -7.52
CA MET A 308 -2.61 6.20 -7.53
C MET A 308 -1.29 5.43 -7.41
N GLU A 309 -1.34 4.16 -6.99
CA GLU A 309 -0.17 3.28 -6.85
C GLU A 309 0.73 3.22 -8.11
N ASN A 310 0.11 3.29 -9.30
CA ASN A 310 0.79 3.29 -10.60
C ASN A 310 1.33 4.67 -11.04
N GLY A 311 1.23 5.69 -10.18
CA GLY A 311 1.68 7.07 -10.44
C GLY A 311 0.68 7.95 -11.19
N ALA A 312 -0.53 7.46 -11.49
CA ALA A 312 -1.55 8.28 -12.12
C ALA A 312 -2.10 9.33 -11.14
N LEU A 313 -2.15 10.59 -11.58
CA LEU A 313 -2.69 11.69 -10.80
C LEU A 313 -4.21 11.82 -11.01
N VAL A 314 -4.93 11.95 -9.91
CA VAL A 314 -6.36 12.26 -9.88
C VAL A 314 -6.54 13.54 -9.10
N TYR A 315 -7.24 14.49 -9.71
CA TYR A 315 -7.60 15.75 -9.06
C TYR A 315 -9.07 15.70 -8.71
N ASP A 316 -9.40 16.30 -7.58
CA ASP A 316 -10.77 16.33 -7.10
C ASP A 316 -11.15 17.76 -6.72
N MET A 317 -12.43 18.06 -6.87
CA MET A 317 -13.05 19.24 -6.30
C MET A 317 -14.38 18.87 -5.66
N ILE A 318 -14.64 19.46 -4.51
CA ILE A 318 -15.88 19.22 -3.77
C ILE A 318 -16.78 20.41 -3.96
N SER A 319 -17.92 20.16 -4.60
CA SER A 319 -18.92 21.18 -4.91
C SER A 319 -19.98 21.26 -3.83
N SER A 320 -20.34 22.49 -3.44
CA SER A 320 -21.51 22.77 -2.61
C SER A 320 -22.82 22.76 -3.41
N ASP A 321 -22.77 22.72 -4.74
CA ASP A 321 -23.93 22.65 -5.64
C ASP A 321 -23.60 21.76 -6.84
N VAL A 322 -23.79 20.45 -6.65
CA VAL A 322 -23.45 19.41 -7.62
C VAL A 322 -24.17 19.63 -8.95
N THR A 323 -25.47 19.93 -8.92
CA THR A 323 -26.29 20.12 -10.12
C THR A 323 -25.77 21.29 -10.96
N LYS A 324 -25.60 22.48 -10.38
CA LYS A 324 -25.09 23.64 -11.15
C LYS A 324 -23.68 23.42 -11.70
N THR A 325 -22.86 22.70 -10.95
CA THR A 325 -21.48 22.40 -11.35
C THR A 325 -21.47 21.42 -12.53
N LEU A 326 -22.27 20.36 -12.46
CA LEU A 326 -22.42 19.40 -13.54
C LEU A 326 -23.05 20.04 -14.78
N ASP A 327 -24.06 20.90 -14.63
CA ASP A 327 -24.65 21.68 -15.73
C ASP A 327 -23.61 22.56 -16.43
N SER A 328 -22.66 23.12 -15.69
CA SER A 328 -21.58 23.93 -16.28
C SER A 328 -20.56 23.08 -17.05
N LEU A 329 -20.26 21.89 -16.52
CA LEU A 329 -19.31 20.94 -17.12
C LEU A 329 -19.92 20.18 -18.31
N SER A 330 -21.22 19.93 -18.32
CA SER A 330 -21.90 19.21 -19.41
C SER A 330 -21.85 20.00 -20.73
N LEU A 331 -21.78 21.34 -20.67
CA LEU A 331 -21.65 22.22 -21.84
C LEU A 331 -20.34 22.02 -22.62
N ILE A 332 -19.31 21.48 -21.99
CA ILE A 332 -17.99 21.23 -22.58
C ILE A 332 -17.71 19.74 -22.77
N THR A 333 -18.61 18.87 -22.30
CA THR A 333 -18.56 17.43 -22.50
C THR A 333 -18.72 17.12 -23.99
N GLN A 334 -17.81 16.31 -24.51
CA GLN A 334 -17.82 15.83 -25.90
C GLN A 334 -18.39 14.42 -26.01
N LYS A 335 -18.22 13.59 -24.97
CA LYS A 335 -18.66 12.20 -24.95
C LYS A 335 -18.99 11.76 -23.54
N GLU A 336 -20.04 10.98 -23.40
CA GLU A 336 -20.40 10.28 -22.17
C GLU A 336 -20.19 8.78 -22.36
N THR A 337 -19.70 8.14 -21.31
CA THR A 337 -19.58 6.68 -21.21
C THR A 337 -20.08 6.25 -19.85
N SER A 338 -20.64 5.05 -19.77
CA SER A 338 -21.04 4.47 -18.48
C SER A 338 -19.98 3.49 -18.02
N PHE A 339 -19.64 3.56 -16.75
CA PHE A 339 -18.89 2.53 -16.06
C PHE A 339 -19.69 2.10 -14.83
N ARG A 340 -20.30 0.92 -14.91
CA ARG A 340 -21.28 0.44 -13.93
C ARG A 340 -22.41 1.47 -13.79
N ASN A 341 -22.66 1.96 -12.58
CA ASN A 341 -23.72 2.93 -12.29
C ASN A 341 -23.22 4.40 -12.30
N GLN A 342 -22.03 4.65 -12.86
CA GLN A 342 -21.42 5.98 -12.89
C GLN A 342 -21.19 6.44 -14.33
N THR A 343 -21.38 7.73 -14.59
CA THR A 343 -21.10 8.35 -15.88
C THR A 343 -19.69 8.94 -15.87
N ILE A 344 -18.91 8.65 -16.90
CA ILE A 344 -17.61 9.26 -17.17
C ILE A 344 -17.76 10.16 -18.39
N TYR A 345 -17.47 11.44 -18.17
CA TYR A 345 -17.57 12.52 -19.13
C TYR A 345 -16.19 12.80 -19.71
N SER A 346 -16.08 12.87 -21.03
CA SER A 346 -14.84 13.20 -21.74
C SER A 346 -14.92 14.58 -22.36
N PHE A 347 -13.81 15.31 -22.34
CA PHE A 347 -13.67 16.65 -22.90
C PHE A 347 -12.26 16.86 -23.47
N ALA A 348 -12.02 17.97 -24.16
CA ALA A 348 -10.71 18.27 -24.73
C ALA A 348 -9.64 18.40 -23.61
N PRO A 349 -8.39 17.90 -23.79
CA PRO A 349 -7.36 17.98 -22.75
C PRO A 349 -7.03 19.41 -22.31
N GLU A 350 -7.37 19.76 -21.06
CA GLU A 350 -7.29 21.13 -20.54
C GLU A 350 -6.66 21.22 -19.14
N ASN A 351 -6.06 22.37 -18.82
CA ASN A 351 -5.47 22.65 -17.51
C ASN A 351 -6.56 23.10 -16.50
N VAL A 352 -7.47 22.19 -16.16
CA VAL A 352 -8.68 22.47 -15.36
C VAL A 352 -8.39 23.29 -14.10
N PHE A 353 -7.33 22.95 -13.36
CA PHE A 353 -6.99 23.52 -12.05
C PHE A 353 -5.92 24.62 -12.09
N ALA A 354 -5.67 25.25 -13.25
CA ALA A 354 -4.64 26.29 -13.39
C ALA A 354 -4.82 27.49 -12.42
N ASP A 355 -6.06 27.77 -12.02
CA ASP A 355 -6.44 28.79 -11.06
C ASP A 355 -5.99 28.50 -9.61
N PHE A 356 -5.39 27.33 -9.35
CA PHE A 356 -4.80 26.96 -8.04
C PHE A 356 -3.28 26.94 -8.05
N SER A 357 -2.61 27.21 -9.17
CA SER A 357 -1.15 27.35 -9.17
C SER A 357 -0.73 28.56 -8.32
N PRO A 358 0.28 28.45 -7.43
CA PRO A 358 1.25 27.35 -7.31
C PRO A 358 0.93 26.31 -6.20
N LEU A 359 -0.28 26.33 -5.63
CA LEU A 359 -0.69 25.35 -4.60
C LEU A 359 -0.85 23.96 -5.21
N LEU A 360 -1.46 23.88 -6.39
CA LEU A 360 -1.52 22.66 -7.20
C LEU A 360 -0.65 22.79 -8.45
N SER A 361 -0.10 21.65 -8.90
CA SER A 361 0.63 21.57 -10.16
C SER A 361 -0.35 21.64 -11.34
N ASN A 362 0.08 22.28 -12.43
CA ASN A 362 -0.72 22.37 -13.65
C ASN A 362 -0.57 21.10 -14.48
N HIS A 363 -1.63 20.30 -14.53
CA HIS A 363 -1.75 19.11 -15.37
C HIS A 363 -2.96 19.24 -16.29
N LYS A 364 -2.87 18.59 -17.46
CA LYS A 364 -4.01 18.47 -18.37
C LYS A 364 -4.84 17.24 -18.02
N PHE A 365 -6.15 17.45 -17.94
CA PHE A 365 -7.16 16.41 -17.74
C PHE A 365 -8.09 16.39 -18.94
N SER A 366 -8.69 15.24 -19.23
CA SER A 366 -9.61 15.08 -20.36
C SER A 366 -10.83 14.23 -20.04
N VAL A 367 -10.94 13.75 -18.80
CA VAL A 367 -12.12 13.05 -18.30
C VAL A 367 -12.45 13.49 -16.89
N PHE A 368 -13.74 13.45 -16.55
CA PHE A 368 -14.21 13.58 -15.18
C PHE A 368 -15.38 12.63 -14.88
N THR A 369 -15.61 12.36 -13.61
CA THR A 369 -16.81 11.67 -13.10
C THR A 369 -17.27 12.34 -11.82
N VAL A 370 -18.52 12.10 -11.44
CA VAL A 370 -19.14 12.67 -10.24
C VAL A 370 -19.51 11.53 -9.30
N TYR A 371 -19.04 11.60 -8.05
CA TYR A 371 -19.41 10.68 -6.99
C TYR A 371 -19.82 11.47 -5.75
N ASP A 372 -21.10 11.39 -5.36
CA ASP A 372 -21.70 12.26 -4.34
C ASP A 372 -21.46 13.75 -4.67
N SER A 373 -20.57 14.41 -3.95
CA SER A 373 -20.19 15.82 -4.12
C SER A 373 -18.78 16.01 -4.72
N HIS A 374 -18.08 14.91 -4.99
CA HIS A 374 -16.74 14.87 -5.58
C HIS A 374 -16.81 14.89 -7.11
N PHE A 375 -16.00 15.76 -7.70
CA PHE A 375 -15.77 15.81 -9.14
C PHE A 375 -14.33 15.40 -9.41
N LEU A 376 -14.17 14.12 -9.77
CA LEU A 376 -12.88 13.48 -9.96
C LEU A 376 -12.43 13.64 -11.41
N PHE A 377 -11.26 14.25 -11.62
CA PHE A 377 -10.64 14.50 -12.92
C PHE A 377 -9.39 13.64 -13.10
N ALA A 378 -9.23 13.08 -14.30
CA ALA A 378 -8.04 12.32 -14.66
C ALA A 378 -7.63 12.54 -16.12
N LYS A 379 -6.44 12.03 -16.46
CA LYS A 379 -5.90 12.08 -17.82
C LYS A 379 -6.64 11.15 -18.78
N ASN A 380 -7.24 10.07 -18.29
CA ASN A 380 -7.99 9.12 -19.11
C ASN A 380 -9.02 8.36 -18.26
N GLN A 381 -9.96 7.72 -18.96
CA GLN A 381 -11.08 6.99 -18.36
C GLN A 381 -10.62 5.85 -17.44
N GLU A 382 -9.57 5.12 -17.80
CA GLU A 382 -9.07 3.96 -17.04
C GLU A 382 -8.66 4.31 -15.61
N VAL A 383 -8.07 5.50 -15.41
CA VAL A 383 -7.73 5.99 -14.06
C VAL A 383 -8.99 6.19 -13.23
N LEU A 384 -10.04 6.81 -13.79
CA LEU A 384 -11.31 7.01 -13.07
C LEU A 384 -12.04 5.70 -12.82
N GLU A 385 -12.05 4.75 -13.77
CA GLU A 385 -12.57 3.40 -13.56
C GLU A 385 -11.91 2.74 -12.33
N SER A 386 -10.59 2.89 -12.20
CA SER A 386 -9.82 2.34 -11.08
C SER A 386 -10.15 3.01 -9.74
N VAL A 387 -10.35 4.33 -9.74
CA VAL A 387 -10.82 5.06 -8.54
C VAL A 387 -12.22 4.61 -8.14
N LEU A 388 -13.15 4.53 -9.10
CA LEU A 388 -14.52 4.07 -8.85
C LEU A 388 -14.57 2.64 -8.33
N ILE A 389 -13.67 1.76 -8.77
CA ILE A 389 -13.54 0.40 -8.22
C ILE A 389 -13.13 0.45 -6.74
N ASN A 390 -12.17 1.30 -6.37
CA ASN A 390 -11.74 1.45 -4.98
C ASN A 390 -12.88 2.01 -4.11
N ILE A 391 -13.57 3.04 -4.57
CA ILE A 391 -14.75 3.62 -3.90
C ILE A 391 -15.84 2.56 -3.68
N ASN A 392 -16.23 1.84 -4.74
CA ASN A 392 -17.31 0.84 -4.67
C ASN A 392 -16.96 -0.37 -3.78
N ASN A 393 -15.66 -0.70 -3.63
CA ASN A 393 -15.20 -1.76 -2.73
C ASN A 393 -14.87 -1.25 -1.32
N ARG A 394 -15.17 0.03 -0.98
CA ARG A 394 -14.80 0.66 0.29
C ARG A 394 -13.28 0.57 0.58
N SER A 395 -12.49 0.60 -0.48
CA SER A 395 -11.03 0.55 -0.47
C SER A 395 -10.43 1.96 -0.50
N VAL A 396 -10.89 2.82 0.40
CA VAL A 396 -10.50 4.24 0.47
C VAL A 396 -9.94 4.57 1.85
N LEU A 397 -9.18 5.66 1.97
CA LEU A 397 -8.52 6.04 3.23
C LEU A 397 -9.51 6.25 4.37
N SER A 398 -10.69 6.82 4.10
CA SER A 398 -11.75 7.00 5.11
C SER A 398 -12.26 5.69 5.73
N GLU A 399 -12.03 4.55 5.09
CA GLU A 399 -12.45 3.22 5.56
C GLU A 399 -11.31 2.46 6.26
N SER A 400 -10.10 3.03 6.28
CA SER A 400 -8.96 2.46 6.99
C SER A 400 -9.00 2.86 8.47
N SER A 401 -9.03 1.86 9.36
CA SER A 401 -9.01 2.07 10.82
C SER A 401 -7.80 2.88 11.29
N SER A 402 -6.61 2.57 10.78
CA SER A 402 -5.39 3.30 11.13
C SER A 402 -5.39 4.76 10.67
N PHE A 403 -6.04 5.03 9.54
CA PHE A 403 -6.21 6.40 9.05
C PHE A 403 -7.28 7.16 9.84
N GLN A 404 -8.39 6.50 10.22
CA GLN A 404 -9.41 7.07 11.12
C GLN A 404 -8.80 7.46 12.48
N ASP A 405 -7.95 6.61 13.05
CA ASP A 405 -7.20 6.89 14.29
C ASP A 405 -6.32 8.14 14.20
N ALA A 406 -5.75 8.42 13.02
CA ALA A 406 -4.99 9.63 12.76
C ALA A 406 -5.93 10.83 12.63
N LEU A 407 -7.00 10.68 11.85
CA LEU A 407 -8.00 11.71 11.56
C LEU A 407 -8.67 12.24 12.85
N GLU A 408 -9.02 11.37 13.79
CA GLU A 408 -9.64 11.74 15.08
C GLU A 408 -8.75 12.62 15.98
N LYS A 409 -7.43 12.59 15.76
CA LYS A 409 -6.44 13.38 16.53
C LYS A 409 -6.04 14.68 15.84
N MET A 410 -6.58 14.94 14.65
CA MET A 410 -6.29 16.09 13.80
C MET A 410 -7.47 17.07 13.78
N SER A 411 -7.24 18.31 13.38
CA SER A 411 -8.34 19.26 13.15
C SER A 411 -9.22 18.75 12.01
N THR A 412 -10.53 18.99 12.08
CA THR A 412 -11.45 18.67 10.97
C THR A 412 -11.40 19.70 9.84
N SER A 413 -10.84 20.90 10.10
CA SER A 413 -10.64 21.96 9.11
C SER A 413 -9.21 22.49 9.13
N ALA A 414 -8.63 22.66 7.95
CA ALA A 414 -7.31 23.25 7.71
C ALA A 414 -7.20 23.66 6.24
N HIS A 415 -6.46 24.73 5.93
CA HIS A 415 -6.32 25.22 4.56
C HIS A 415 -5.57 24.26 3.67
N MET A 416 -4.59 23.56 4.22
CA MET A 416 -3.79 22.57 3.51
C MET A 416 -3.64 21.31 4.36
N VAL A 417 -3.98 20.16 3.79
CA VAL A 417 -3.83 18.85 4.45
C VAL A 417 -3.09 17.93 3.52
N TRP A 418 -2.04 17.28 4.01
CA TRP A 418 -1.37 16.19 3.33
C TRP A 418 -1.44 14.94 4.21
N GLY A 419 -1.79 13.80 3.63
CA GLY A 419 -1.82 12.56 4.40
C GLY A 419 -1.97 11.29 3.56
N GLY A 420 -1.67 10.15 4.17
CA GLY A 420 -1.77 8.85 3.51
C GLY A 420 -1.25 7.71 4.38
N GLN A 421 -1.22 6.51 3.78
CA GLN A 421 -0.63 5.34 4.42
C GLN A 421 0.89 5.38 4.33
N LEU A 422 1.57 5.15 5.46
CA LEU A 422 3.02 5.20 5.59
C LEU A 422 3.72 4.23 4.64
N ASN A 423 3.19 3.01 4.49
CA ASN A 423 3.76 2.02 3.57
C ASN A 423 3.70 2.50 2.11
N ALA A 424 2.55 3.01 1.67
CA ALA A 424 2.40 3.54 0.30
C ALA A 424 3.30 4.77 0.06
N ILE A 425 3.49 5.61 1.07
CA ILE A 425 4.45 6.72 1.02
C ILE A 425 5.89 6.19 0.86
N LEU A 426 6.29 5.20 1.65
CA LEU A 426 7.64 4.61 1.58
C LEU A 426 7.92 3.92 0.25
N GLU A 427 6.95 3.16 -0.28
CA GLU A 427 7.04 2.53 -1.61
C GLU A 427 7.21 3.59 -2.71
N GLN A 428 6.52 4.72 -2.61
CA GLN A 428 6.69 5.81 -3.56
C GLN A 428 8.05 6.50 -3.41
N LEU A 429 8.52 6.69 -2.19
CA LEU A 429 9.86 7.23 -1.93
C LEU A 429 10.94 6.29 -2.49
N GLU A 430 10.76 4.98 -2.36
CA GLU A 430 11.66 3.94 -2.90
C GLU A 430 11.87 4.12 -4.41
N LYS A 431 10.80 4.37 -5.18
CA LYS A 431 10.87 4.60 -6.64
C LYS A 431 11.72 5.81 -7.03
N SER A 432 11.89 6.78 -6.12
CA SER A 432 12.63 8.02 -6.36
C SER A 432 14.01 8.06 -5.71
N ALA A 433 14.35 7.05 -4.91
CA ALA A 433 15.56 7.00 -4.11
C ALA A 433 16.84 6.87 -4.96
N ALA A 434 17.93 7.42 -4.44
CA ALA A 434 19.27 7.12 -4.94
C ALA A 434 19.65 5.67 -4.60
N GLU A 435 20.53 5.07 -5.40
CA GLU A 435 20.89 3.65 -5.28
C GLU A 435 21.49 3.31 -3.91
N ASP A 436 22.29 4.20 -3.35
CA ASP A 436 22.91 4.10 -2.02
C ASP A 436 21.94 4.35 -0.86
N PHE A 437 20.80 4.99 -1.12
CA PHE A 437 19.75 5.21 -0.13
C PHE A 437 18.65 4.15 -0.14
N LEU A 438 18.50 3.42 -1.25
CA LEU A 438 17.41 2.47 -1.51
C LEU A 438 17.24 1.41 -0.40
N ASP A 439 18.35 0.88 0.12
CA ASP A 439 18.33 -0.13 1.18
C ASP A 439 17.73 0.38 2.49
N ASN A 440 17.78 1.69 2.76
CA ASN A 440 17.13 2.26 3.94
C ASN A 440 15.61 2.20 3.84
N LEU A 441 15.04 2.40 2.63
CA LEU A 441 13.60 2.40 2.42
C LEU A 441 13.04 0.98 2.30
N LYS A 442 13.70 0.13 1.50
CA LYS A 442 13.30 -1.28 1.31
C LYS A 442 13.21 -2.08 2.60
N ASN A 443 14.14 -1.81 3.52
CA ASN A 443 14.24 -2.52 4.79
C ASN A 443 13.63 -1.73 5.95
N PHE A 444 12.97 -0.59 5.69
CA PHE A 444 12.33 0.20 6.72
C PHE A 444 11.14 -0.56 7.29
N LYS A 445 11.16 -0.81 8.59
CA LYS A 445 10.10 -1.51 9.31
C LYS A 445 9.13 -0.52 9.91
N THR A 446 7.92 -0.50 9.37
CA THR A 446 6.80 0.35 9.83
C THR A 446 5.98 -0.26 10.96
N GLU A 447 6.32 -1.47 11.42
CA GLU A 447 5.53 -2.26 12.39
C GLU A 447 4.85 -1.41 13.49
N GLY A 448 3.51 -1.36 13.45
CA GLY A 448 2.68 -0.61 14.37
C GLY A 448 2.50 0.88 14.04
N TYR A 449 2.89 1.34 12.85
CA TYR A 449 2.63 2.68 12.35
C TYR A 449 2.13 2.62 10.92
N SER A 450 0.88 2.99 10.69
CA SER A 450 0.29 2.87 9.37
C SER A 450 -0.01 4.19 8.68
N SER A 451 -0.20 5.30 9.38
CA SER A 451 -0.64 6.55 8.74
C SER A 451 0.16 7.78 9.15
N LEU A 452 0.38 8.68 8.20
CA LEU A 452 1.05 9.96 8.37
C LEU A 452 0.12 11.08 7.88
N MET A 453 -0.05 12.13 8.68
CA MET A 453 -0.81 13.32 8.31
C MET A 453 -0.11 14.60 8.76
N MET A 454 -0.27 15.65 7.96
CA MET A 454 0.19 17.01 8.22
C MET A 454 -0.90 18.02 7.80
N GLN A 455 -1.10 19.05 8.61
CA GLN A 455 -2.06 20.12 8.38
C GLN A 455 -1.37 21.47 8.53
N ALA A 456 -1.79 22.45 7.72
CA ALA A 456 -1.43 23.85 7.87
C ALA A 456 -2.68 24.73 7.78
N THR A 457 -2.82 25.64 8.73
CA THR A 457 -3.90 26.63 8.82
C THR A 457 -3.29 28.02 8.88
N GLN A 458 -3.51 28.82 7.83
CA GLN A 458 -2.98 30.18 7.71
C GLN A 458 -3.77 31.16 8.60
N GLU A 459 -3.04 31.95 9.40
CA GLU A 459 -3.55 33.01 10.26
C GLU A 459 -2.65 34.26 10.11
N ASP A 460 -3.15 35.27 9.42
CA ASP A 460 -2.44 36.52 9.10
C ASP A 460 -1.02 36.34 8.52
N ASN A 461 0.01 36.37 9.38
CA ASN A 461 1.42 36.38 9.00
C ASN A 461 2.15 35.04 9.25
N PHE A 462 1.46 34.03 9.76
CA PHE A 462 2.02 32.71 10.02
C PHE A 462 0.97 31.61 9.77
N ALA A 463 1.40 30.36 9.73
CA ALA A 463 0.47 29.23 9.66
C ALA A 463 0.69 28.29 10.83
N PHE A 464 -0.38 27.94 11.55
CA PHE A 464 -0.34 26.84 12.51
C PHE A 464 -0.15 25.52 11.77
N VAL A 465 0.73 24.67 12.28
CA VAL A 465 0.96 23.34 11.73
C VAL A 465 0.80 22.27 12.78
N HIS A 466 0.19 21.17 12.37
CA HIS A 466 0.04 19.97 13.18
C HIS A 466 0.36 18.76 12.32
N GLY A 467 0.98 17.75 12.91
CA GLY A 467 1.13 16.47 12.24
C GLY A 467 1.24 15.32 13.20
N ILE A 468 1.01 14.14 12.65
CA ILE A 468 0.97 12.89 13.38
C ILE A 468 1.52 11.76 12.52
N LEU A 469 2.40 10.96 13.12
CA LEU A 469 2.69 9.60 12.70
C LEU A 469 1.95 8.67 13.64
N SER A 470 0.82 8.14 13.18
CA SER A 470 -0.12 7.39 14.02
C SER A 470 0.41 6.00 14.28
N LYS A 471 0.34 5.59 15.55
CA LYS A 471 0.60 4.22 15.97
C LYS A 471 -0.70 3.42 15.93
N ASP A 472 -0.66 2.25 15.31
CA ASP A 472 -1.80 1.35 15.19
C ASP A 472 -2.26 0.91 16.60
N GLN A 473 -3.56 1.02 16.86
CA GLN A 473 -4.12 0.53 18.12
C GLN A 473 -4.12 -1.01 18.10
N ALA A 474 -3.42 -1.61 19.07
CA ALA A 474 -3.23 -3.06 19.15
C ALA A 474 -4.52 -3.86 19.46
N GLU A 475 -5.65 -3.20 19.76
CA GLU A 475 -6.83 -3.86 20.34
C GLU A 475 -8.16 -3.65 19.60
N THR A 476 -8.23 -2.95 18.46
CA THR A 476 -9.52 -2.80 17.77
C THR A 476 -9.45 -2.77 16.24
N LYS A 477 -10.05 -3.83 15.66
CA LYS A 477 -10.65 -4.03 14.33
C LYS A 477 -9.80 -4.72 13.24
N SER A 478 -10.23 -5.94 12.93
CA SER A 478 -10.03 -6.72 11.68
C SER A 478 -10.59 -6.04 10.41
N ASP A 479 -10.94 -4.76 10.49
CA ASP A 479 -11.64 -3.99 9.46
C ASP A 479 -10.66 -3.14 8.64
N GLU A 480 -9.39 -3.55 8.53
CA GLU A 480 -8.51 -2.91 7.56
C GLU A 480 -9.08 -3.09 6.15
N ALA A 481 -9.17 -1.97 5.42
CA ALA A 481 -9.76 -1.90 4.09
C ALA A 481 -9.06 -2.88 3.14
N ILE A 482 -9.85 -3.63 2.37
CA ILE A 482 -9.32 -4.56 1.37
C ILE A 482 -8.78 -3.72 0.21
N GLN A 483 -7.48 -3.77 -0.04
CA GLN A 483 -6.85 -3.09 -1.17
C GLN A 483 -7.24 -3.77 -2.48
N VAL A 484 -7.51 -2.98 -3.52
CA VAL A 484 -7.84 -3.49 -4.85
C VAL A 484 -7.09 -2.74 -5.94
N SER A 485 -6.43 -3.50 -6.80
CA SER A 485 -5.85 -2.99 -8.05
C SER A 485 -6.48 -3.68 -9.25
N ARG A 486 -6.36 -3.03 -10.41
CA ARG A 486 -6.98 -3.47 -11.66
C ARG A 486 -5.95 -3.52 -12.77
N ILE A 487 -6.00 -4.60 -13.54
CA ILE A 487 -5.29 -4.74 -14.81
C ILE A 487 -6.34 -4.84 -15.93
N LYS A 488 -6.29 -3.94 -16.91
CA LYS A 488 -7.15 -3.96 -18.09
C LYS A 488 -6.40 -4.55 -19.27
N LEU A 489 -7.05 -5.46 -20.01
CA LEU A 489 -6.58 -6.02 -21.26
C LEU A 489 -7.33 -5.40 -22.44
N GLU A 490 -6.72 -5.49 -23.64
CA GLU A 490 -7.36 -5.01 -24.86
C GLU A 490 -8.59 -5.85 -25.25
N ASN A 491 -8.50 -7.17 -25.06
CA ASN A 491 -9.52 -8.16 -25.45
C ASN A 491 -10.25 -8.72 -24.22
N THR A 492 -11.47 -9.24 -24.44
CA THR A 492 -12.24 -9.94 -23.41
C THR A 492 -11.50 -11.16 -22.90
N ILE A 493 -11.47 -11.35 -21.58
CA ILE A 493 -10.91 -12.50 -20.91
C ILE A 493 -11.92 -13.66 -20.95
N THR A 494 -11.47 -14.84 -21.38
CA THR A 494 -12.29 -16.04 -21.49
C THR A 494 -11.93 -17.13 -20.49
N SER A 495 -10.82 -17.02 -19.78
CA SER A 495 -10.44 -17.94 -18.69
C SER A 495 -10.50 -17.26 -17.33
N ASP A 496 -10.61 -18.06 -16.27
CA ASP A 496 -10.41 -17.55 -14.92
C ASP A 496 -8.91 -17.18 -14.71
N PRO A 497 -8.60 -16.10 -14.00
CA PRO A 497 -7.21 -15.74 -13.70
C PRO A 497 -6.52 -16.77 -12.80
N TYR A 498 -5.26 -17.10 -13.13
CA TYR A 498 -4.48 -18.11 -12.42
C TYR A 498 -3.10 -17.61 -11.99
N PHE A 499 -2.70 -17.86 -10.75
CA PHE A 499 -1.41 -17.46 -10.20
C PHE A 499 -0.29 -18.43 -10.56
N PHE A 500 0.54 -18.04 -11.53
CA PHE A 500 1.78 -18.73 -11.84
C PHE A 500 2.93 -18.27 -10.92
N THR A 501 3.67 -19.21 -10.33
CA THR A 501 4.80 -18.86 -9.45
C THR A 501 6.09 -18.75 -10.27
N ASN A 502 6.69 -17.57 -10.29
CA ASN A 502 8.00 -17.37 -10.86
C ASN A 502 9.06 -18.10 -10.00
N TRP A 503 9.62 -19.20 -10.50
CA TRP A 503 10.55 -20.00 -9.71
C TRP A 503 11.85 -19.27 -9.33
N ARG A 504 12.22 -18.18 -10.05
CA ARG A 504 13.41 -17.38 -9.76
C ARG A 504 13.17 -16.39 -8.63
N THR A 505 12.09 -15.63 -8.71
CA THR A 505 11.78 -14.53 -7.75
C THR A 505 10.84 -14.96 -6.64
N ARG A 506 10.17 -16.11 -6.78
CA ARG A 506 9.06 -16.61 -5.96
C ARG A 506 7.80 -15.74 -5.98
N GLN A 507 7.79 -14.66 -6.75
CA GLN A 507 6.61 -13.82 -6.97
C GLN A 507 5.55 -14.57 -7.78
N LYS A 508 4.30 -14.16 -7.59
CA LYS A 508 3.16 -14.66 -8.37
C LYS A 508 2.89 -13.73 -9.55
N ASP A 509 2.96 -14.29 -10.74
CA ASP A 509 2.49 -13.68 -11.98
C ASP A 509 1.08 -14.22 -12.28
N ILE A 510 0.34 -13.57 -13.17
CA ILE A 510 -1.06 -13.86 -13.48
C ILE A 510 -1.16 -14.39 -14.91
N VAL A 511 -1.86 -15.51 -15.07
CA VAL A 511 -2.13 -16.13 -16.37
C VAL A 511 -3.61 -15.99 -16.69
N VAL A 512 -3.92 -15.52 -17.89
CA VAL A 512 -5.29 -15.46 -18.45
C VAL A 512 -5.26 -15.74 -19.95
N GLN A 513 -6.36 -16.26 -20.48
CA GLN A 513 -6.62 -16.35 -21.91
C GLN A 513 -7.66 -15.31 -22.33
N ASP A 514 -7.47 -14.70 -23.50
CA ASP A 514 -8.46 -13.84 -24.13
C ASP A 514 -9.29 -14.51 -25.24
N GLU A 515 -10.29 -13.80 -25.73
CA GLU A 515 -11.22 -14.25 -26.78
C GLU A 515 -10.57 -14.51 -28.14
N THR A 516 -9.34 -14.03 -28.36
CA THR A 516 -8.54 -14.32 -29.56
C THR A 516 -7.72 -15.60 -29.43
N ASN A 517 -7.93 -16.36 -28.35
CA ASN A 517 -7.14 -17.51 -27.94
C ASN A 517 -5.66 -17.17 -27.69
N THR A 518 -5.40 -15.96 -27.18
CA THR A 518 -4.07 -15.56 -26.74
C THR A 518 -3.94 -15.80 -25.23
N LEU A 519 -2.93 -16.56 -24.83
CA LEU A 519 -2.56 -16.74 -23.43
C LEU A 519 -1.58 -15.64 -23.02
N HIS A 520 -1.88 -14.94 -21.94
CA HIS A 520 -1.07 -13.84 -21.39
C HIS A 520 -0.44 -14.26 -20.08
N LEU A 521 0.83 -13.91 -19.87
CA LEU A 521 1.45 -13.90 -18.55
C LEU A 521 1.75 -12.45 -18.16
N ILE A 522 1.19 -11.99 -17.05
CA ILE A 522 1.17 -10.59 -16.63
C ILE A 522 1.72 -10.49 -15.21
N ALA A 523 2.61 -9.54 -14.95
CA ALA A 523 3.08 -9.25 -13.60
C ALA A 523 1.98 -8.54 -12.78
N LYS A 524 2.07 -8.55 -11.44
CA LYS A 524 1.07 -7.90 -10.57
C LYS A 524 0.93 -6.38 -10.80
N ASP A 525 1.96 -5.73 -11.34
CA ASP A 525 1.94 -4.30 -11.69
C ASP A 525 1.23 -4.01 -13.03
N GLY A 526 0.66 -5.03 -13.68
CA GLY A 526 -0.01 -4.93 -14.98
C GLY A 526 0.91 -5.06 -16.19
N LYS A 527 2.23 -5.17 -16.00
CA LYS A 527 3.15 -5.33 -17.12
C LYS A 527 3.03 -6.72 -17.73
N THR A 528 2.71 -6.77 -19.02
CA THR A 528 2.76 -8.03 -19.79
C THR A 528 4.19 -8.55 -19.84
N ILE A 529 4.39 -9.79 -19.40
CA ILE A 529 5.68 -10.51 -19.45
C ILE A 529 5.83 -11.16 -20.83
N TRP A 530 4.81 -11.88 -21.29
CA TRP A 530 4.72 -12.40 -22.66
C TRP A 530 3.27 -12.73 -23.02
N THR A 531 3.04 -12.92 -24.32
CA THR A 531 1.80 -13.46 -24.88
C THR A 531 2.13 -14.68 -25.76
N LYS A 532 1.19 -15.63 -25.88
CA LYS A 532 1.32 -16.82 -26.71
C LYS A 532 -0.03 -17.15 -27.33
N ALA A 533 -0.10 -17.11 -28.66
CA ALA A 533 -1.26 -17.65 -29.38
C ALA A 533 -1.35 -19.17 -29.16
N ILE A 534 -2.54 -19.66 -28.79
CA ILE A 534 -2.85 -21.08 -28.69
C ILE A 534 -4.02 -21.41 -29.63
N ASP A 535 -4.17 -22.70 -29.95
CA ASP A 535 -5.05 -23.17 -31.03
C ASP A 535 -6.55 -22.96 -30.76
N SER A 536 -6.98 -23.03 -29.50
CA SER A 536 -8.36 -22.79 -29.10
C SER A 536 -8.47 -22.33 -27.65
N ARG A 537 -9.70 -22.17 -27.17
CA ARG A 537 -10.00 -21.93 -25.75
C ARG A 537 -9.41 -23.04 -24.88
N LEU A 538 -8.99 -22.66 -23.67
CA LEU A 538 -8.62 -23.59 -22.61
C LEU A 538 -9.80 -24.49 -22.26
N VAL A 539 -9.51 -25.76 -22.03
CA VAL A 539 -10.45 -26.77 -21.52
C VAL A 539 -9.96 -27.17 -20.13
N GLY A 540 -10.70 -26.76 -19.10
CA GLY A 540 -10.33 -26.95 -17.69
C GLY A 540 -9.27 -25.97 -17.17
N ASP A 541 -8.64 -26.35 -16.06
CA ASP A 541 -7.70 -25.48 -15.33
C ASP A 541 -6.27 -25.55 -15.86
N ILE A 542 -5.47 -24.53 -15.50
CA ILE A 542 -4.02 -24.53 -15.68
C ILE A 542 -3.36 -25.19 -14.46
N HIS A 543 -2.42 -26.09 -14.71
CA HIS A 543 -1.62 -26.74 -13.67
C HIS A 543 -0.18 -26.24 -13.67
N THR A 544 0.37 -25.98 -12.48
CA THR A 544 1.79 -25.65 -12.30
C THR A 544 2.53 -26.80 -11.61
N PHE A 545 3.64 -27.25 -12.20
CA PHE A 545 4.46 -28.34 -11.65
C PHE A 545 5.90 -28.27 -12.18
N ASP A 546 6.77 -29.13 -11.67
CA ASP A 546 8.18 -29.22 -12.07
C ASP A 546 8.44 -30.56 -12.78
N ILE A 547 8.29 -30.56 -14.11
CA ILE A 547 8.39 -31.77 -14.94
C ILE A 547 9.77 -32.44 -14.84
N TYR A 548 10.81 -31.67 -14.52
CA TYR A 548 12.21 -32.10 -14.48
C TYR A 548 12.75 -32.34 -13.06
N ARG A 549 11.98 -32.01 -12.01
CA ARG A 549 12.40 -32.01 -10.61
C ARG A 549 13.67 -31.19 -10.35
N ASN A 550 13.79 -30.04 -11.04
CA ASN A 550 14.95 -29.15 -10.93
C ASN A 550 14.59 -27.75 -10.36
N THR A 551 13.45 -27.66 -9.68
CA THR A 551 12.80 -26.47 -9.12
C THR A 551 12.23 -25.48 -10.13
N ARG A 552 12.40 -25.71 -11.43
CA ARG A 552 11.84 -24.85 -12.47
C ARG A 552 10.40 -25.27 -12.73
N LEU A 553 9.48 -24.33 -12.58
CA LEU A 553 8.06 -24.57 -12.78
C LEU A 553 7.64 -24.37 -14.25
N GLN A 554 6.73 -25.21 -14.71
CA GLN A 554 6.05 -25.17 -16.01
C GLN A 554 4.54 -25.08 -15.80
N MET A 555 3.85 -24.59 -16.82
CA MET A 555 2.40 -24.64 -16.93
C MET A 555 2.00 -25.76 -17.86
N ALA A 556 1.00 -26.56 -17.47
CA ALA A 556 0.33 -27.51 -18.33
C ALA A 556 -1.16 -27.27 -18.36
N PHE A 557 -1.73 -27.38 -19.55
CA PHE A 557 -3.16 -27.14 -19.79
C PHE A 557 -3.56 -27.79 -21.12
N THR A 558 -4.86 -27.96 -21.29
CA THR A 558 -5.44 -28.51 -22.51
C THR A 558 -6.24 -27.45 -23.25
N THR A 559 -6.25 -27.55 -24.57
CA THR A 559 -7.20 -26.91 -25.47
C THR A 559 -8.10 -27.99 -26.08
N GLN A 560 -8.93 -27.65 -27.06
CA GLN A 560 -9.83 -28.61 -27.68
C GLN A 560 -9.09 -29.76 -28.40
N ASN A 561 -7.87 -29.52 -28.89
CA ASN A 561 -7.11 -30.51 -29.67
C ASN A 561 -5.65 -30.67 -29.23
N LYS A 562 -5.20 -29.99 -28.17
CA LYS A 562 -3.79 -30.05 -27.74
C LYS A 562 -3.62 -30.11 -26.25
N LEU A 563 -2.58 -30.83 -25.82
CA LEU A 563 -2.04 -30.77 -24.46
C LEU A 563 -0.74 -29.98 -24.50
N TYR A 564 -0.71 -28.81 -23.87
CA TYR A 564 0.48 -27.97 -23.76
C TYR A 564 1.25 -28.24 -22.47
N VAL A 565 2.57 -28.10 -22.56
CA VAL A 565 3.45 -27.84 -21.42
C VAL A 565 4.40 -26.72 -21.85
N VAL A 566 4.36 -25.59 -21.14
CA VAL A 566 5.16 -24.40 -21.45
C VAL A 566 5.98 -23.96 -20.25
N ASP A 567 7.18 -23.45 -20.51
CA ASP A 567 8.04 -22.85 -19.49
C ASP A 567 7.60 -21.42 -19.14
N LYS A 568 8.28 -20.82 -18.15
CA LYS A 568 8.01 -19.44 -17.71
C LYS A 568 8.20 -18.37 -18.80
N ASN A 569 8.79 -18.69 -19.95
CA ASN A 569 9.04 -17.79 -21.07
C ASN A 569 8.15 -18.13 -22.29
N ALA A 570 7.08 -18.92 -22.11
CA ALA A 570 6.20 -19.43 -23.17
C ALA A 570 6.83 -20.40 -24.17
N ASN A 571 8.06 -20.88 -23.91
CA ASN A 571 8.65 -21.92 -24.75
C ASN A 571 7.95 -23.24 -24.46
N ASN A 572 7.65 -23.98 -25.52
CA ASN A 572 7.16 -25.33 -25.39
C ASN A 572 8.24 -26.22 -24.75
N VAL A 573 7.82 -27.11 -23.86
CA VAL A 573 8.70 -28.13 -23.28
C VAL A 573 8.55 -29.39 -24.10
N ASP A 574 9.62 -29.85 -24.75
CA ASP A 574 9.56 -31.07 -25.57
C ASP A 574 9.07 -32.28 -24.76
N PRO A 575 8.18 -33.12 -25.31
CA PRO A 575 7.68 -33.10 -26.70
C PRO A 575 6.34 -32.36 -26.89
N PHE A 576 5.94 -31.50 -25.96
CA PHE A 576 4.66 -30.80 -26.00
C PHE A 576 4.69 -29.61 -26.98
N PRO A 577 3.54 -29.17 -27.54
CA PRO A 577 2.22 -29.73 -27.34
C PRO A 577 2.05 -31.11 -27.96
N LEU A 578 1.23 -31.96 -27.34
CA LEU A 578 0.74 -33.17 -27.99
C LEU A 578 -0.54 -32.82 -28.75
N ASP A 579 -0.63 -33.25 -30.01
CA ASP A 579 -1.80 -33.05 -30.85
C ASP A 579 -2.77 -34.24 -30.77
N PHE A 580 -4.07 -33.93 -30.80
CA PHE A 580 -5.17 -34.88 -30.72
C PHE A 580 -6.14 -34.67 -31.88
N ASN A 581 -6.51 -35.76 -32.56
CA ASN A 581 -7.50 -35.72 -33.63
C ASN A 581 -8.92 -35.56 -33.09
N ASP A 582 -9.24 -36.28 -32.01
CA ASP A 582 -10.52 -36.16 -31.32
C ASP A 582 -10.49 -35.03 -30.29
N PHE A 583 -11.67 -34.49 -29.96
CA PHE A 583 -11.75 -33.38 -29.02
C PHE A 583 -11.49 -33.82 -27.59
N ILE A 584 -10.67 -33.05 -26.89
CA ILE A 584 -10.51 -33.14 -25.44
C ILE A 584 -11.79 -32.61 -24.80
N SER A 585 -12.55 -33.49 -24.14
CA SER A 585 -13.90 -33.19 -23.63
C SER A 585 -13.92 -32.73 -22.17
N GLU A 586 -12.86 -33.00 -21.40
CA GLU A 586 -12.71 -32.60 -20.00
C GLU A 586 -11.33 -31.98 -19.77
N GLY A 587 -11.15 -31.32 -18.62
CA GLY A 587 -9.86 -30.70 -18.26
C GLY A 587 -8.71 -31.70 -18.10
N LEU A 588 -7.50 -31.17 -18.00
CA LEU A 588 -6.29 -31.94 -17.76
C LEU A 588 -6.25 -32.48 -16.32
N ALA A 589 -5.82 -33.72 -16.13
CA ALA A 589 -5.38 -34.23 -14.83
C ALA A 589 -3.88 -34.59 -14.86
N ILE A 590 -3.16 -34.29 -13.78
CA ILE A 590 -1.73 -34.65 -13.64
C ILE A 590 -1.53 -35.48 -12.37
N PHE A 591 -1.12 -36.74 -12.53
CA PHE A 591 -0.83 -37.62 -11.40
C PHE A 591 0.68 -37.86 -11.25
N ASP A 592 1.19 -37.75 -10.02
CA ASP A 592 2.53 -38.21 -9.63
C ASP A 592 2.40 -39.15 -8.43
N TYR A 593 2.06 -40.41 -8.73
CA TYR A 593 1.65 -41.37 -7.71
C TYR A 593 2.66 -41.53 -6.56
N ASP A 594 3.95 -41.55 -6.88
CA ASP A 594 5.03 -41.84 -5.94
C ASP A 594 5.88 -40.60 -5.63
N ASN A 595 5.41 -39.41 -6.02
CA ASN A 595 6.13 -38.14 -5.89
C ASN A 595 7.57 -38.22 -6.42
N ASN A 596 7.75 -38.90 -7.55
CA ASN A 596 9.04 -39.20 -8.13
C ASN A 596 9.25 -38.55 -9.52
N GLY A 597 8.31 -37.71 -9.96
CA GLY A 597 8.33 -37.04 -11.26
C GLY A 597 8.01 -37.97 -12.43
N LYS A 598 7.46 -39.15 -12.18
CA LYS A 598 6.87 -40.00 -13.22
C LYS A 598 5.43 -39.56 -13.47
N TYR A 599 5.29 -38.34 -13.97
CA TYR A 599 4.01 -37.72 -14.24
C TYR A 599 3.15 -38.55 -15.20
N ARG A 600 1.84 -38.49 -14.98
CA ARG A 600 0.79 -39.06 -15.82
C ARG A 600 -0.15 -37.93 -16.19
N PHE A 601 -0.10 -37.51 -17.45
CA PHE A 601 -1.01 -36.55 -18.02
C PHE A 601 -2.24 -37.31 -18.50
N VAL A 602 -3.39 -37.02 -17.92
CA VAL A 602 -4.65 -37.70 -18.22
C VAL A 602 -5.52 -36.77 -19.03
N VAL A 603 -5.88 -37.23 -20.22
CA VAL A 603 -6.72 -36.53 -21.19
C VAL A 603 -7.95 -37.37 -21.44
N VAL A 604 -9.11 -36.73 -21.50
CA VAL A 604 -10.40 -37.39 -21.75
C VAL A 604 -10.89 -37.00 -23.13
N GLN A 605 -11.32 -38.00 -23.91
CA GLN A 605 -11.97 -37.81 -25.20
C GLN A 605 -13.27 -38.61 -25.22
N ASN A 606 -14.37 -37.98 -24.81
CA ASN A 606 -15.68 -38.61 -24.59
C ASN A 606 -15.61 -39.78 -23.60
N ASP A 607 -15.60 -41.02 -24.06
CA ASP A 607 -15.53 -42.25 -23.25
C ASP A 607 -14.12 -42.81 -23.09
N GLU A 608 -13.11 -42.19 -23.70
CA GLU A 608 -11.71 -42.60 -23.58
C GLU A 608 -10.97 -41.81 -22.49
N VAL A 609 -10.21 -42.52 -21.64
CA VAL A 609 -9.30 -41.93 -20.65
C VAL A 609 -7.87 -42.30 -21.04
N LEU A 610 -7.18 -41.36 -21.68
CA LEU A 610 -5.83 -41.54 -22.18
C LEU A 610 -4.81 -41.04 -21.17
N MET A 611 -3.73 -41.79 -20.98
CA MET A 611 -2.68 -41.45 -20.02
C MET A 611 -1.32 -41.40 -20.71
N PHE A 612 -0.68 -40.23 -20.70
CA PHE A 612 0.63 -39.98 -21.29
C PHE A 612 1.69 -39.79 -20.21
N ASN A 613 2.92 -40.24 -20.48
CA ASN A 613 4.07 -39.91 -19.65
C ASN A 613 4.69 -38.57 -20.06
N LYS A 614 5.71 -38.12 -19.32
CA LYS A 614 6.43 -36.87 -19.61
C LYS A 614 7.20 -36.89 -20.94
N GLU A 615 7.47 -38.07 -21.51
CA GLU A 615 8.04 -38.24 -22.84
C GLU A 615 6.96 -38.24 -23.95
N GLY A 616 5.72 -37.84 -23.65
CA GLY A 616 4.61 -37.74 -24.61
C GLY A 616 4.09 -39.09 -25.11
N LYS A 617 4.49 -40.20 -24.49
CA LYS A 617 4.10 -41.56 -24.90
C LYS A 617 2.91 -42.05 -24.09
N LEU A 618 1.98 -42.69 -24.76
CA LEU A 618 0.87 -43.38 -24.12
C LEU A 618 1.39 -44.48 -23.18
N VAL A 619 0.84 -44.53 -21.96
CA VAL A 619 1.27 -45.45 -20.90
C VAL A 619 0.67 -46.84 -21.13
N LYS A 620 1.53 -47.81 -21.45
CA LYS A 620 1.16 -49.23 -21.58
C LYS A 620 0.92 -49.82 -20.19
N GLY A 621 -0.34 -49.89 -19.75
CA GLY A 621 -0.70 -50.48 -18.45
C GLY A 621 -1.92 -49.87 -17.76
N PHE A 622 -2.48 -48.80 -18.31
CA PHE A 622 -3.80 -48.29 -17.93
C PHE A 622 -4.81 -48.77 -19.00
N ASP A 623 -5.55 -49.83 -18.69
CA ASP A 623 -6.52 -50.46 -19.62
C ASP A 623 -7.94 -50.33 -19.07
N TYR A 624 -8.38 -49.09 -18.90
CA TYR A 624 -9.76 -48.77 -18.54
C TYR A 624 -10.58 -48.55 -19.81
N LYS A 625 -11.71 -49.25 -19.90
CA LYS A 625 -12.72 -49.04 -20.94
C LYS A 625 -13.98 -48.51 -20.29
N ALA A 626 -14.28 -47.24 -20.52
CA ALA A 626 -15.49 -46.66 -19.97
C ALA A 626 -16.73 -47.31 -20.57
N GLN A 627 -17.85 -47.18 -19.86
CA GLN A 627 -19.14 -47.69 -20.30
C GLN A 627 -20.09 -46.53 -20.54
N GLY A 628 -19.63 -45.51 -21.27
CA GLY A 628 -20.32 -44.25 -21.48
C GLY A 628 -19.37 -43.07 -21.28
N ASP A 629 -19.82 -41.90 -21.72
CA ASP A 629 -18.99 -40.70 -21.74
C ASP A 629 -18.60 -40.30 -20.32
N ILE A 630 -17.32 -39.94 -20.18
CA ILE A 630 -16.79 -39.34 -18.97
C ILE A 630 -17.35 -37.93 -18.85
N LYS A 631 -17.78 -37.55 -17.65
CA LYS A 631 -18.45 -36.27 -17.38
C LYS A 631 -17.63 -35.28 -16.56
N ARG A 632 -16.45 -35.70 -16.11
CA ARG A 632 -15.53 -34.94 -15.27
C ARG A 632 -14.09 -35.37 -15.49
N THR A 633 -13.17 -34.44 -15.32
CA THR A 633 -11.73 -34.73 -15.21
C THR A 633 -11.46 -35.82 -14.15
N PRO A 634 -10.77 -36.92 -14.50
CA PRO A 634 -10.44 -37.97 -13.55
C PRO A 634 -9.62 -37.47 -12.36
N LYS A 635 -9.95 -37.92 -11.15
CA LYS A 635 -9.29 -37.47 -9.92
C LYS A 635 -8.43 -38.57 -9.30
N HIS A 636 -7.19 -38.24 -8.93
CA HIS A 636 -6.33 -39.14 -8.16
C HIS A 636 -6.48 -38.89 -6.66
N ILE A 637 -6.75 -39.97 -5.92
CA ILE A 637 -6.86 -39.98 -4.46
C ILE A 637 -5.88 -41.03 -3.91
N ARG A 638 -5.18 -40.69 -2.82
CA ARG A 638 -4.32 -41.62 -2.10
C ARG A 638 -4.79 -41.79 -0.66
N ILE A 639 -5.10 -43.03 -0.28
CA ILE A 639 -5.44 -43.42 1.10
C ILE A 639 -4.34 -44.35 1.59
N GLY A 640 -3.53 -43.88 2.54
CA GLY A 640 -2.33 -44.58 3.00
C GLY A 640 -1.36 -44.90 1.85
N ARG A 641 -1.22 -46.20 1.53
CA ARG A 641 -0.33 -46.70 0.45
C ARG A 641 -1.09 -47.05 -0.83
N ARG A 642 -2.39 -46.83 -0.89
CA ARG A 642 -3.25 -47.22 -2.00
C ARG A 642 -3.68 -45.99 -2.78
N ASP A 643 -3.58 -46.09 -4.10
CA ASP A 643 -4.07 -45.09 -5.04
C ASP A 643 -5.38 -45.52 -5.65
N TYR A 644 -6.21 -44.51 -5.87
CA TYR A 644 -7.53 -44.60 -6.42
C TYR A 644 -7.65 -43.54 -7.52
N ILE A 645 -8.26 -43.92 -8.63
CA ILE A 645 -8.61 -42.99 -9.71
C ILE A 645 -10.12 -42.98 -9.77
N LEU A 646 -10.71 -41.82 -9.50
CA LEU A 646 -12.13 -41.59 -9.63
C LEU A 646 -12.41 -41.20 -11.08
N VAL A 647 -13.33 -41.93 -11.71
CA VAL A 647 -13.81 -41.65 -13.05
C VAL A 647 -15.32 -41.65 -13.01
N GLU A 648 -15.94 -40.51 -13.31
CA GLU A 648 -17.39 -40.37 -13.37
C GLU A 648 -17.85 -40.38 -14.81
N ASN A 649 -18.82 -41.25 -15.12
CA ASN A 649 -19.45 -41.33 -16.43
C ASN A 649 -20.98 -41.32 -16.30
N ASP A 650 -21.67 -41.40 -17.44
CA ASP A 650 -23.14 -41.48 -17.51
C ASP A 650 -23.79 -42.59 -16.67
N ARG A 651 -23.03 -43.62 -16.30
CA ARG A 651 -23.50 -44.75 -15.49
C ARG A 651 -23.12 -44.64 -14.01
N GLY A 652 -22.41 -43.59 -13.61
CA GLY A 652 -22.02 -43.29 -12.24
C GLY A 652 -20.51 -43.34 -11.99
N LEU A 653 -20.13 -43.36 -10.71
CA LEU A 653 -18.74 -43.33 -10.27
C LEU A 653 -18.05 -44.68 -10.41
N LYS A 654 -16.85 -44.68 -11.00
CA LYS A 654 -15.88 -45.77 -10.98
C LYS A 654 -14.68 -45.43 -10.14
N ILE A 655 -14.29 -46.36 -9.27
CA ILE A 655 -13.15 -46.23 -8.35
C ILE A 655 -12.10 -47.26 -8.76
N LEU A 656 -11.12 -46.81 -9.54
CA LEU A 656 -10.14 -47.65 -10.22
C LEU A 656 -8.80 -47.70 -9.47
N ASN A 657 -7.98 -48.70 -9.76
CA ASN A 657 -6.57 -48.72 -9.40
C ASN A 657 -5.70 -48.00 -10.46
N ARG A 658 -4.38 -47.93 -10.24
CA ARG A 658 -3.40 -47.33 -11.18
C ARG A 658 -3.36 -48.02 -12.56
N THR A 659 -3.93 -49.22 -12.73
CA THR A 659 -3.97 -49.95 -14.01
C THR A 659 -5.31 -49.84 -14.72
N GLY A 660 -6.26 -49.06 -14.18
CA GLY A 660 -7.59 -48.87 -14.76
C GLY A 660 -8.60 -49.96 -14.39
N SER A 661 -8.22 -50.95 -13.58
CA SER A 661 -9.15 -51.98 -13.11
C SER A 661 -9.97 -51.46 -11.93
N GLU A 662 -11.26 -51.81 -11.88
CA GLU A 662 -12.14 -51.45 -10.77
C GLU A 662 -11.57 -52.00 -9.45
N ARG A 663 -11.20 -51.10 -8.54
CA ARG A 663 -10.61 -51.44 -7.24
C ARG A 663 -11.68 -51.56 -6.18
N ILE A 664 -12.62 -50.61 -6.16
CA ILE A 664 -13.74 -50.58 -5.23
C ILE A 664 -15.02 -50.63 -6.05
N LYS A 665 -15.85 -51.62 -5.75
CA LYS A 665 -17.22 -51.69 -6.24
C LYS A 665 -18.16 -51.30 -5.11
N PRO A 666 -18.87 -50.16 -5.20
CA PRO A 666 -19.90 -49.81 -4.23
C PRO A 666 -20.92 -50.95 -4.08
N LYS A 667 -21.25 -51.31 -2.84
CA LYS A 667 -22.18 -52.41 -2.54
C LYS A 667 -23.64 -52.08 -2.89
N GLN A 668 -23.94 -50.80 -3.12
CA GLN A 668 -25.21 -50.33 -3.64
C GLN A 668 -24.99 -49.61 -4.98
N LYS A 669 -25.99 -49.70 -5.86
CA LYS A 669 -25.98 -48.90 -7.09
C LYS A 669 -26.18 -47.43 -6.71
N ILE A 670 -25.30 -46.57 -7.19
CA ILE A 670 -25.33 -45.13 -6.91
C ILE A 670 -25.67 -44.39 -8.19
N LEU A 671 -26.67 -43.52 -8.13
CA LEU A 671 -26.94 -42.50 -9.16
C LEU A 671 -26.37 -41.18 -8.65
N THR A 672 -25.23 -40.76 -9.18
CA THR A 672 -24.54 -39.55 -8.73
C THR A 672 -25.35 -38.29 -9.10
N SER A 673 -25.24 -37.24 -8.30
CA SER A 673 -25.82 -35.91 -8.58
C SER A 673 -25.24 -35.28 -9.84
N GLY A 674 -24.08 -35.77 -10.25
CA GLY A 674 -23.25 -35.16 -11.27
C GLY A 674 -22.21 -34.23 -10.67
N ASN A 675 -22.19 -33.90 -9.37
CA ASN A 675 -21.09 -33.18 -8.71
C ASN A 675 -19.87 -34.08 -8.48
N GLU A 676 -18.68 -33.46 -8.41
CA GLU A 676 -17.41 -34.18 -8.28
C GLU A 676 -17.27 -34.86 -6.91
N PHE A 677 -16.89 -36.14 -6.92
CA PHE A 677 -16.48 -36.84 -5.69
C PHE A 677 -15.10 -36.40 -5.20
N GLY A 678 -14.93 -36.35 -3.88
CA GLY A 678 -13.67 -36.08 -3.22
C GLY A 678 -13.32 -37.11 -2.14
N LEU A 679 -12.24 -36.83 -1.42
CA LEU A 679 -11.82 -37.60 -0.25
C LEU A 679 -12.19 -36.82 1.00
N HIS A 680 -12.91 -37.43 1.93
CA HIS A 680 -13.16 -36.87 3.27
C HIS A 680 -13.07 -37.99 4.31
N ASN A 681 -12.28 -37.79 5.39
CA ASN A 681 -12.12 -38.77 6.46
C ASN A 681 -11.87 -40.22 5.99
N SER A 682 -11.04 -40.40 4.96
CA SER A 682 -10.72 -41.70 4.33
C SER A 682 -11.88 -42.40 3.60
N SER A 683 -12.97 -41.68 3.30
CA SER A 683 -14.07 -42.12 2.45
C SER A 683 -14.12 -41.31 1.16
N PHE A 684 -14.59 -41.94 0.08
CA PHE A 684 -14.95 -41.23 -1.14
C PHE A 684 -16.33 -40.60 -0.93
N VAL A 685 -16.40 -39.28 -1.01
CA VAL A 685 -17.59 -38.51 -0.65
C VAL A 685 -18.09 -37.69 -1.82
N GLY A 686 -19.40 -37.70 -2.03
CA GLY A 686 -20.13 -36.95 -3.05
C GLY A 686 -21.62 -37.01 -2.76
N THR A 687 -22.47 -36.72 -3.74
CA THR A 687 -23.93 -36.73 -3.57
C THR A 687 -24.66 -37.55 -4.63
N ASN A 688 -25.87 -38.00 -4.32
CA ASN A 688 -26.79 -38.59 -5.29
C ASN A 688 -27.72 -37.53 -5.91
N LYS A 689 -28.52 -37.94 -6.91
CA LYS A 689 -29.52 -37.06 -7.56
C LYS A 689 -30.59 -36.51 -6.62
N ASP A 690 -30.83 -37.17 -5.49
CA ASP A 690 -31.81 -36.74 -4.49
C ASP A 690 -31.21 -35.72 -3.49
N GLY A 691 -29.93 -35.38 -3.63
CA GLY A 691 -29.25 -34.42 -2.76
C GLY A 691 -28.68 -35.03 -1.47
N ASP A 692 -28.69 -36.36 -1.31
CA ASP A 692 -28.11 -37.03 -0.16
C ASP A 692 -26.58 -37.12 -0.26
N LEU A 693 -25.91 -36.99 0.88
CA LEU A 693 -24.49 -37.23 1.00
C LEU A 693 -24.20 -38.74 0.97
N LEU A 694 -23.26 -39.13 0.12
CA LEU A 694 -22.77 -40.49 0.00
C LEU A 694 -21.35 -40.59 0.53
N GLU A 695 -21.09 -41.52 1.43
CA GLU A 695 -19.75 -41.85 1.91
C GLU A 695 -19.43 -43.31 1.57
N ILE A 696 -18.48 -43.52 0.66
CA ILE A 696 -18.04 -44.85 0.20
C ILE A 696 -16.70 -45.17 0.85
N SER A 697 -16.63 -46.25 1.63
CA SER A 697 -15.39 -46.69 2.27
C SER A 697 -14.51 -47.57 1.36
N GLU A 698 -13.26 -47.83 1.74
CA GLU A 698 -12.33 -48.73 1.03
C GLU A 698 -12.80 -50.19 0.94
N ASN A 699 -13.89 -50.58 1.61
CA ASN A 699 -14.50 -51.92 1.47
C ASN A 699 -15.77 -51.93 0.60
N GLY A 700 -16.12 -50.79 0.01
CA GLY A 700 -17.31 -50.59 -0.83
C GLY A 700 -18.63 -50.42 -0.06
N ALA A 701 -18.63 -50.43 1.28
CA ALA A 701 -19.79 -50.04 2.05
C ALA A 701 -20.08 -48.56 1.81
N VAL A 702 -21.37 -48.26 1.62
CA VAL A 702 -21.86 -46.93 1.33
C VAL A 702 -22.80 -46.51 2.44
N LYS A 703 -22.53 -45.35 3.03
CA LYS A 703 -23.41 -44.68 3.97
C LYS A 703 -24.06 -43.51 3.25
N THR A 704 -25.37 -43.37 3.40
CA THR A 704 -26.17 -42.28 2.84
C THR A 704 -26.68 -41.43 3.99
N THR A 705 -26.56 -40.10 3.87
CA THR A 705 -27.09 -39.13 4.85
C THR A 705 -27.93 -38.11 4.12
N GLU A 706 -29.19 -37.98 4.50
CA GLU A 706 -30.13 -37.02 3.89
C GLU A 706 -29.73 -35.59 4.25
N LEU A 707 -29.54 -34.74 3.23
CA LEU A 707 -29.17 -33.32 3.40
C LEU A 707 -30.25 -32.35 2.91
N ASN A 708 -31.31 -32.85 2.25
CA ASN A 708 -32.37 -32.04 1.64
C ASN A 708 -31.82 -30.98 0.66
N LEU A 709 -30.85 -31.34 -0.18
CA LEU A 709 -30.33 -30.47 -1.22
C LEU A 709 -31.21 -30.56 -2.48
N SER A 710 -31.35 -29.47 -3.23
CA SER A 710 -32.05 -29.49 -4.51
C SER A 710 -31.28 -30.30 -5.56
N ASP A 711 -31.92 -30.63 -6.68
CA ASP A 711 -31.29 -31.34 -7.80
C ASP A 711 -30.16 -30.55 -8.50
N THR A 712 -30.07 -29.26 -8.23
CA THR A 712 -29.12 -28.29 -8.81
C THR A 712 -28.06 -27.82 -7.81
N HIS A 713 -27.91 -28.51 -6.69
CA HIS A 713 -26.91 -28.18 -5.67
C HIS A 713 -25.48 -28.35 -6.16
N PHE A 714 -24.54 -27.68 -5.49
CA PHE A 714 -23.11 -27.92 -5.59
C PHE A 714 -22.55 -28.57 -4.34
N ILE A 715 -21.51 -29.39 -4.51
CA ILE A 715 -20.70 -29.90 -3.41
C ILE A 715 -19.21 -29.86 -3.79
N THR A 716 -18.39 -29.41 -2.85
CA THR A 716 -16.93 -29.44 -2.92
C THR A 716 -16.40 -30.11 -1.66
N VAL A 717 -15.43 -31.01 -1.82
CA VAL A 717 -14.95 -31.88 -0.74
C VAL A 717 -13.42 -31.84 -0.66
N SER A 718 -12.91 -31.66 0.56
CA SER A 718 -11.51 -31.88 0.92
C SER A 718 -11.40 -32.94 2.02
N SER A 719 -10.15 -33.35 2.31
CA SER A 719 -9.85 -34.36 3.33
C SER A 719 -10.49 -34.08 4.70
N LYS A 720 -10.70 -32.80 5.02
CA LYS A 720 -11.25 -32.32 6.28
C LYS A 720 -12.59 -31.62 6.15
N HIS A 721 -12.99 -31.21 4.95
CA HIS A 721 -14.12 -30.31 4.78
C HIS A 721 -15.12 -30.79 3.74
N ILE A 722 -16.39 -30.57 4.02
CA ILE A 722 -17.51 -30.75 3.08
C ILE A 722 -18.22 -29.42 2.99
N VAL A 723 -18.30 -28.88 1.78
CA VAL A 723 -19.00 -27.63 1.50
C VAL A 723 -20.11 -27.90 0.50
N THR A 724 -21.35 -27.56 0.84
CA THR A 724 -22.48 -27.69 -0.06
C THR A 724 -23.14 -26.34 -0.28
N PHE A 725 -23.64 -26.10 -1.48
CA PHE A 725 -24.47 -24.94 -1.78
C PHE A 725 -25.74 -25.40 -2.48
N SER A 726 -26.90 -25.05 -1.94
CA SER A 726 -28.20 -25.40 -2.50
C SER A 726 -29.15 -24.23 -2.34
N GLU A 727 -29.85 -23.87 -3.42
CA GLU A 727 -30.70 -22.67 -3.49
C GLU A 727 -29.91 -21.40 -3.14
N ASN A 728 -30.01 -20.91 -1.91
CA ASN A 728 -29.26 -19.78 -1.38
C ASN A 728 -28.55 -20.10 -0.04
N LYS A 729 -28.39 -21.39 0.29
CA LYS A 729 -27.76 -21.84 1.54
C LYS A 729 -26.39 -22.45 1.27
N LEU A 730 -25.36 -21.79 1.78
CA LEU A 730 -24.01 -22.33 1.87
C LEU A 730 -23.85 -23.08 3.20
N SER A 731 -23.43 -24.33 3.17
CA SER A 731 -23.10 -25.11 4.36
C SER A 731 -21.63 -25.48 4.34
N ILE A 732 -20.90 -25.12 5.39
CA ILE A 732 -19.49 -25.47 5.59
C ILE A 732 -19.42 -26.39 6.81
N ASN A 733 -19.10 -27.66 6.59
CA ASN A 733 -19.06 -28.70 7.64
C ASN A 733 -20.35 -28.76 8.49
N GLY A 734 -21.51 -28.52 7.84
CA GLY A 734 -22.82 -28.52 8.49
C GLY A 734 -23.24 -27.17 9.10
N VAL A 735 -22.35 -26.17 9.15
CA VAL A 735 -22.70 -24.81 9.56
C VAL A 735 -23.29 -24.07 8.37
N SER A 736 -24.58 -23.79 8.42
CA SER A 736 -25.32 -23.13 7.33
C SER A 736 -25.26 -21.61 7.43
N LYS A 737 -25.06 -20.95 6.29
CA LYS A 737 -25.18 -19.50 6.05
C LYS A 737 -26.15 -19.26 4.90
N THR A 738 -27.08 -18.35 5.10
CA THR A 738 -28.03 -17.92 4.06
C THR A 738 -27.44 -16.74 3.31
N LEU A 739 -27.40 -16.82 1.98
CA LEU A 739 -26.98 -15.75 1.08
C LEU A 739 -28.20 -15.17 0.36
N ASP A 740 -27.97 -14.08 -0.38
CA ASP A 740 -28.99 -13.52 -1.26
C ASP A 740 -29.31 -14.52 -2.40
N TYR A 741 -30.52 -14.48 -2.95
CA TYR A 741 -30.82 -15.26 -4.15
C TYR A 741 -30.04 -14.71 -5.35
N GLY A 742 -29.40 -15.59 -6.11
CA GLY A 742 -28.54 -15.22 -7.24
C GLY A 742 -28.07 -16.44 -8.02
N LEU A 743 -27.25 -16.20 -9.03
CA LEU A 743 -26.63 -17.26 -9.84
C LEU A 743 -25.22 -17.49 -9.33
N TYR A 744 -25.04 -18.57 -8.57
CA TYR A 744 -23.76 -18.87 -7.94
C TYR A 744 -22.91 -19.84 -8.74
N LEU A 745 -21.60 -19.60 -8.75
CA LEU A 745 -20.62 -20.61 -9.12
C LEU A 745 -20.47 -21.66 -8.01
N PRO A 746 -19.98 -22.87 -8.33
CA PRO A 746 -19.65 -23.87 -7.32
C PRO A 746 -18.70 -23.31 -6.24
N PRO A 747 -18.89 -23.64 -4.95
CA PRO A 747 -18.02 -23.16 -3.89
C PRO A 747 -16.61 -23.76 -4.02
N GLN A 748 -15.57 -23.00 -3.68
CA GLN A 748 -14.19 -23.47 -3.67
C GLN A 748 -13.66 -23.63 -2.24
N ILE A 749 -12.76 -24.60 -2.04
CA ILE A 749 -12.00 -24.78 -0.80
C ILE A 749 -10.56 -24.37 -1.07
N HIS A 750 -10.07 -23.38 -0.33
CA HIS A 750 -8.71 -22.85 -0.43
C HIS A 750 -7.87 -23.31 0.76
N GLU A 751 -7.04 -24.33 0.57
CA GLU A 751 -6.16 -24.89 1.62
C GLU A 751 -4.68 -24.66 1.28
N GLN A 752 -4.05 -23.69 1.96
CA GLN A 752 -2.64 -23.38 1.74
C GLN A 752 -2.00 -22.84 3.02
N ALA A 753 -0.72 -23.17 3.26
CA ALA A 753 0.03 -22.70 4.43
C ALA A 753 -0.66 -22.96 5.79
N LYS A 754 -1.37 -24.09 5.92
CA LYS A 754 -2.19 -24.48 7.10
C LYS A 754 -3.37 -23.55 7.40
N ARG A 755 -3.76 -22.72 6.44
CA ARG A 755 -4.92 -21.83 6.51
C ARG A 755 -5.96 -22.36 5.53
N THR A 756 -7.23 -22.23 5.91
CA THR A 756 -8.36 -22.67 5.10
C THR A 756 -9.37 -21.55 4.97
N TYR A 757 -9.79 -21.26 3.75
CA TYR A 757 -10.92 -20.37 3.44
C TYR A 757 -11.84 -21.01 2.41
N PHE A 758 -13.07 -20.51 2.34
CA PHE A 758 -14.08 -20.97 1.41
C PHE A 758 -14.61 -19.79 0.62
N SER A 759 -14.59 -19.88 -0.71
CA SER A 759 -15.20 -18.85 -1.57
C SER A 759 -16.45 -19.36 -2.25
N ILE A 760 -17.37 -18.44 -2.52
CA ILE A 760 -18.48 -18.65 -3.43
C ILE A 760 -18.77 -17.32 -4.13
N VAL A 761 -19.17 -17.39 -5.40
CA VAL A 761 -19.30 -16.20 -6.26
C VAL A 761 -20.71 -16.13 -6.80
N ASP A 762 -21.41 -15.03 -6.51
CA ASP A 762 -22.67 -14.67 -7.16
C ASP A 762 -22.36 -13.90 -8.44
N GLN A 763 -22.49 -14.57 -9.59
CA GLN A 763 -22.23 -13.96 -10.89
C GLN A 763 -23.30 -12.93 -11.28
N GLN A 764 -24.52 -13.07 -10.78
CA GLN A 764 -25.61 -12.15 -11.09
C GLN A 764 -25.40 -10.80 -10.37
N ALA A 765 -24.95 -10.85 -9.12
CA ALA A 765 -24.66 -9.65 -8.34
C ALA A 765 -23.19 -9.18 -8.43
N SER A 766 -22.33 -9.91 -9.16
CA SER A 766 -20.89 -9.68 -9.24
C SER A 766 -20.21 -9.63 -7.86
N LYS A 767 -20.57 -10.55 -6.96
CA LYS A 767 -20.09 -10.60 -5.58
C LYS A 767 -19.28 -11.87 -5.31
N VAL A 768 -18.05 -11.69 -4.84
CA VAL A 768 -17.22 -12.75 -4.27
C VAL A 768 -17.40 -12.73 -2.76
N TYR A 769 -17.77 -13.86 -2.18
CA TYR A 769 -17.81 -14.08 -0.73
C TYR A 769 -16.60 -14.92 -0.32
N LEU A 770 -16.05 -14.65 0.86
CA LEU A 770 -14.96 -15.44 1.45
C LEU A 770 -15.25 -15.71 2.93
N PHE A 771 -15.23 -16.98 3.32
CA PHE A 771 -15.51 -17.44 4.68
C PHE A 771 -14.28 -18.08 5.31
N ASN A 772 -14.11 -17.89 6.62
CA ASN A 772 -13.07 -18.55 7.41
C ASN A 772 -13.47 -20.00 7.78
N GLU A 773 -12.60 -20.70 8.52
CA GLU A 773 -12.83 -22.09 8.96
C GLU A 773 -14.04 -22.24 9.91
N GLN A 774 -14.47 -21.16 10.56
CA GLN A 774 -15.67 -21.09 11.41
C GLN A 774 -16.95 -20.77 10.61
N ALA A 775 -16.86 -20.73 9.28
CA ALA A 775 -17.92 -20.32 8.36
C ALA A 775 -18.36 -18.85 8.55
N GLU A 776 -17.55 -18.01 9.18
CA GLU A 776 -17.82 -16.57 9.31
C GLU A 776 -17.31 -15.81 8.09
N LEU A 777 -18.08 -14.82 7.63
CA LEU A 777 -17.70 -13.98 6.51
C LEU A 777 -16.48 -13.14 6.92
N VAL A 778 -15.42 -13.20 6.11
CA VAL A 778 -14.21 -12.40 6.34
C VAL A 778 -14.57 -10.91 6.25
N SER A 779 -14.10 -10.10 7.21
CA SER A 779 -14.40 -8.66 7.22
C SER A 779 -13.97 -7.98 5.90
N GLY A 780 -14.86 -7.13 5.38
CA GLY A 780 -14.73 -6.47 4.09
C GLY A 780 -15.35 -7.22 2.90
N PHE A 781 -15.74 -8.50 3.06
CA PHE A 781 -16.49 -9.23 2.05
C PHE A 781 -18.01 -9.02 2.20
N PRO A 782 -18.80 -9.18 1.13
CA PRO A 782 -18.38 -9.52 -0.23
C PRO A 782 -17.67 -8.37 -0.96
N VAL A 783 -16.82 -8.72 -1.93
CA VAL A 783 -16.16 -7.77 -2.83
C VAL A 783 -16.54 -8.04 -4.28
N PHE A 784 -16.27 -7.09 -5.17
CA PHE A 784 -16.65 -7.23 -6.57
C PHE A 784 -15.83 -8.30 -7.32
N GLY A 785 -16.48 -9.13 -8.13
CA GLY A 785 -15.83 -10.10 -9.03
C GLY A 785 -16.82 -11.04 -9.70
N ASN A 786 -16.45 -11.61 -10.85
CA ASN A 786 -17.37 -12.33 -11.76
C ASN A 786 -16.95 -13.77 -12.13
N SER A 787 -15.82 -14.25 -11.63
CA SER A 787 -15.30 -15.60 -11.88
C SER A 787 -14.94 -16.30 -10.58
N GLN A 788 -14.53 -17.58 -10.66
CA GLN A 788 -13.81 -18.19 -9.56
C GLN A 788 -12.54 -17.40 -9.23
N ILE A 789 -12.05 -17.56 -8.00
CA ILE A 789 -10.84 -16.89 -7.53
C ILE A 789 -9.67 -17.87 -7.49
N ASP A 790 -8.46 -17.35 -7.68
CA ASP A 790 -7.24 -18.02 -7.28
C ASP A 790 -6.60 -17.26 -6.12
N LEU A 791 -6.30 -17.96 -5.04
CA LEU A 791 -6.04 -17.40 -3.72
C LEU A 791 -4.67 -17.84 -3.20
N ASP A 792 -3.87 -16.89 -2.72
CA ASP A 792 -2.53 -17.06 -2.19
C ASP A 792 -2.46 -16.67 -0.71
N LEU A 793 -2.30 -17.67 0.16
CA LEU A 793 -2.16 -17.57 1.62
C LEU A 793 -0.71 -17.72 2.09
N LYS A 794 0.26 -17.75 1.18
CA LYS A 794 1.67 -17.96 1.56
C LYS A 794 2.26 -16.83 2.38
N VAL A 795 1.80 -15.60 2.14
CA VAL A 795 2.21 -14.44 2.94
C VAL A 795 1.49 -14.51 4.29
N PRO A 796 2.22 -14.60 5.43
CA PRO A 796 1.60 -14.61 6.75
C PRO A 796 0.74 -13.36 6.98
N ASN A 797 -0.38 -13.51 7.67
CA ASN A 797 -1.31 -12.43 8.00
C ASN A 797 -1.83 -11.63 6.79
N GLU A 798 -1.83 -12.23 5.59
CA GLU A 798 -2.43 -11.62 4.41
C GLU A 798 -3.33 -12.62 3.67
N ILE A 799 -4.32 -12.10 2.97
CA ILE A 799 -5.11 -12.79 1.96
C ILE A 799 -4.89 -12.06 0.65
N ASN A 800 -4.28 -12.75 -0.31
CA ASN A 800 -4.11 -12.25 -1.66
C ASN A 800 -4.95 -13.11 -2.60
N PHE A 801 -5.73 -12.52 -3.49
CA PHE A 801 -6.42 -13.30 -4.52
C PHE A 801 -6.63 -12.49 -5.81
N ILE A 802 -6.88 -13.22 -6.89
CA ILE A 802 -7.21 -12.67 -8.20
C ILE A 802 -8.57 -13.17 -8.67
N VAL A 803 -9.29 -12.32 -9.39
CA VAL A 803 -10.61 -12.61 -9.94
C VAL A 803 -10.83 -11.81 -11.23
N LYS A 804 -11.65 -12.33 -12.14
CA LYS A 804 -12.14 -11.54 -13.27
C LYS A 804 -13.05 -10.41 -12.75
N GLY A 805 -12.72 -9.19 -13.17
CA GLY A 805 -13.54 -8.01 -12.92
C GLY A 805 -14.61 -7.86 -14.01
N ASP A 806 -14.52 -6.77 -14.76
CA ASP A 806 -15.29 -6.62 -16.01
C ASP A 806 -14.75 -7.60 -17.09
N ASP A 807 -15.39 -7.64 -18.25
CA ASP A 807 -15.10 -8.63 -19.30
C ASP A 807 -13.63 -8.71 -19.73
N ASN A 808 -12.91 -7.59 -19.73
CA ASN A 808 -11.50 -7.50 -20.09
C ASN A 808 -10.60 -7.04 -18.92
N ALA A 809 -11.02 -7.26 -17.67
CA ALA A 809 -10.27 -6.80 -16.51
C ALA A 809 -10.00 -7.91 -15.49
N ILE A 810 -8.83 -7.83 -14.87
CA ILE A 810 -8.44 -8.65 -13.72
C ILE A 810 -8.39 -7.72 -12.50
N LEU A 811 -8.94 -8.19 -11.38
CA LEU A 811 -8.82 -7.53 -10.09
C LEU A 811 -7.87 -8.32 -9.20
N ILE A 812 -6.98 -7.60 -8.53
CA ILE A 812 -6.06 -8.15 -7.55
C ILE A 812 -6.46 -7.56 -6.21
N TYR A 813 -6.80 -8.42 -5.27
CA TYR A 813 -7.19 -8.04 -3.93
C TYR A 813 -6.09 -8.43 -2.93
N ASN A 814 -5.78 -7.52 -2.01
CA ASN A 814 -4.92 -7.76 -0.86
C ASN A 814 -5.66 -7.31 0.42
N LYS A 815 -5.76 -8.22 1.40
CA LYS A 815 -6.25 -7.90 2.74
C LYS A 815 -5.21 -8.32 3.77
N LYS A 816 -4.78 -7.38 4.60
CA LYS A 816 -4.04 -7.67 5.84
C LYS A 816 -5.01 -8.14 6.93
N LEU A 817 -4.58 -9.11 7.74
CA LEU A 817 -5.36 -9.78 8.78
C LEU A 817 -4.98 -9.38 10.19
#